data_AF-A0A534LWK5-F1
#
_entry.id   AF-A0A534LWK5-F1
#
_cell.length_a   1.000
_cell.length_b   1.000
_cell.length_c   1.000
_cell.angle_alpha   90.00
_cell.angle_beta   90.00
_cell.angle_gamma   90.00
#
_symmetry.space_group_name_H-M   'P 1'
#
loop_
_entity.id
_entity.type
_entity.pdbx_description
1 polymer ?
#
loop_
_entity_poly.entity_id
_entity_poly.type
_entity_poly.pdbx_seq_one_letter_code
_entity_poly.pdbx_strand_id
1 'polypeptide(L)'
;MARCPLCESDVPDGRTDCDACGQPFAKPPTTRVAPDAVRKAIESARKDLAASPRDPVDVAFPRGLLERAEQTEAAGDLGRALDLARASRRALDIIRRESRVADALKYADAVLEDAKQAGIETLAFQRNIEQARALAARGDHGTAERLLRRVSVRTLDQRRERILAASVDKAESRVRYALEGGGNVGDAAALLADARKALALKEYNKVRSLSAKAIEKADSQRKYARAETILERASADVEASRRDGVNITEARKLLTQAQDALRKGVYADIPLLAQKARNSLREARAHAAAEVALRASDREAAREKRKGADVGRADTILAQGAEALEAKEYAKVRGFAKDAHDAVREASLLKTVREAFASLQLDAADIRTMGAEVTNFEGMLVELGKAIEGNDLPTARRLVSQARHRAESTRETHFRTIMERSLQIILANATRGLDPVVARQLLREVDDAMTLGKAVDMQALIDQRMEDQDAQTEGKLNERVLRARDDIVALRQAGQTDTVALEGKLADAAIAMQEGRYLQSDALLDSIEHDISATRESLRSTAAEVLGQARGEVARARADGIPVDAADQMLKDAETSYSEARYGDTIYAGKACISEVEELAQANADSRRQSVREETRIKLERMEGIHRRMEVVRSEITDLVAQNLDLARAATTLSAAEQAIERGSLDEADHLVASAEGIVEGVKVTLNGQATDALQRTRKAVEVAHGEGIDVDEFRAAVAQAETDLKGGRPGAVLQAIGQVDRLVSERRRTRQQEEQRRALEMARTAATKFISVKKLIEDLRKADIDITGAEEGLRAAERALEKRNFDDVDAILTTLDATAKELMDELVAAAKNLIGRAERKIKEGREKGIQTDEAVALLDTAEAHLERGEYADAVEHARAAEQKIVDALKIFSEQATESRRRAQDAARARIGAIRKTIGDLSRADISILGAEEALARADAAFDSGRFDEVAPALEDTEEMAGALSTGLESAANDLVTSVERVMEKNRSSGMDPGRADSVLQNAREAIKDRRFVEAIEYKKVIEDILEDARRQKDSRRIRDNLAELRAKLEAHAKLGADVRMASELLARAEALVDAGEYADVDGYAKRISDEIDAARRKHLASVVDTLGPLIEDGLSLGLPPKELDEYRTHAQEAASADDIEEVYRLKGDLQERLLEAKRK
;
A
#
# COMPACT_ATOMS: atom_id res chain seq x y z
N MET A 1 -20.95 101.33 49.71
CA MET A 1 -21.52 101.20 48.36
C MET A 1 -21.74 102.59 47.80
N ALA A 2 -20.93 102.97 46.82
CA ALA A 2 -21.20 104.17 46.05
C ALA A 2 -22.47 103.93 45.22
N ARG A 3 -23.39 104.89 45.21
CA ARG A 3 -24.53 104.86 44.29
C ARG A 3 -24.12 105.49 42.97
N CYS A 4 -24.56 104.92 41.86
CA CYS A 4 -24.31 105.52 40.56
C CYS A 4 -24.90 106.95 40.53
N PRO A 5 -24.12 107.97 40.15
CA PRO A 5 -24.60 109.36 40.13
C PRO A 5 -25.72 109.61 39.10
N LEU A 6 -25.95 108.65 38.19
CA LEU A 6 -26.91 108.76 37.10
C LEU A 6 -28.16 107.91 37.33
N CYS A 7 -28.01 106.61 37.60
CA CYS A 7 -29.15 105.68 37.77
C CYS A 7 -29.43 105.28 39.21
N GLU A 8 -28.65 105.77 40.19
CA GLU A 8 -28.79 105.51 41.63
C GLU A 8 -28.69 104.05 42.07
N SER A 9 -28.36 103.14 41.15
CA SER A 9 -28.10 101.73 41.47
C SER A 9 -26.88 101.58 42.36
N ASP A 10 -26.92 100.59 43.26
CA ASP A 10 -25.80 100.27 44.15
C ASP A 10 -24.65 99.67 43.35
N VAL A 11 -23.42 100.15 43.60
CA VAL A 11 -22.23 99.73 42.86
C VAL A 11 -21.27 99.01 43.80
N PRO A 12 -20.79 97.80 43.44
CA PRO A 12 -19.71 97.10 44.12
C PRO A 12 -18.36 97.82 43.94
N ASP A 13 -17.49 97.80 44.96
CA ASP A 13 -16.19 98.47 44.94
C ASP A 13 -15.24 97.88 43.87
N GLY A 14 -14.51 98.73 43.14
CA GLY A 14 -13.47 98.34 42.16
C GLY A 14 -13.91 98.30 40.68
N ARG A 15 -15.11 98.80 40.34
CA ARG A 15 -15.62 98.86 38.96
C ARG A 15 -15.27 100.17 38.24
N THR A 16 -15.08 100.10 36.92
CA THR A 16 -14.84 101.29 36.05
C THR A 16 -16.13 101.94 35.56
N ASP A 17 -17.19 101.14 35.39
CA ASP A 17 -18.49 101.54 34.86
C ASP A 17 -19.62 100.94 35.70
N CYS A 18 -20.79 101.56 35.69
CA CYS A 18 -21.98 101.05 36.39
C CYS A 18 -22.59 99.85 35.66
N ASP A 19 -22.75 98.72 36.37
CA ASP A 19 -23.31 97.47 35.81
C ASP A 19 -24.75 97.62 35.30
N ALA A 20 -25.55 98.51 35.89
CA ALA A 20 -26.95 98.70 35.51
C ALA A 20 -27.13 99.63 34.30
N CYS A 21 -26.38 100.74 34.23
CA CYS A 21 -26.61 101.80 33.23
C CYS A 21 -25.40 102.12 32.32
N GLY A 22 -24.30 101.41 32.52
CA GLY A 22 -23.05 101.55 31.76
C GLY A 22 -22.39 102.93 31.87
N GLN A 23 -22.70 103.71 32.91
CA GLN A 23 -22.09 105.03 33.12
C GLN A 23 -20.67 104.88 33.68
N PRO A 24 -19.64 105.49 33.06
CA PRO A 24 -18.28 105.48 33.60
C PRO A 24 -18.19 106.34 34.85
N PHE A 25 -17.60 105.81 35.93
CA PHE A 25 -17.43 106.58 37.18
C PHE A 25 -16.43 107.72 37.04
N ALA A 26 -15.51 107.63 36.07
CA ALA A 26 -14.55 108.68 35.77
C ALA A 26 -15.18 109.88 35.01
N LYS A 27 -16.43 109.77 34.55
CA LYS A 27 -17.07 110.79 33.72
C LYS A 27 -18.20 111.50 34.47
N PRO A 28 -18.04 112.78 34.84
CA PRO A 28 -19.11 113.53 35.49
C PRO A 28 -20.31 113.74 34.54
N PRO A 29 -21.52 113.93 35.08
CA PRO A 29 -22.71 114.21 34.28
C PRO A 29 -22.51 115.49 33.46
N THR A 30 -22.99 115.48 32.23
CA THR A 30 -22.89 116.63 31.32
C THR A 30 -23.70 117.81 31.86
N THR A 31 -23.11 119.01 31.85
CA THR A 31 -23.71 120.21 32.45
C THR A 31 -24.23 121.23 31.44
N ARG A 32 -23.83 121.15 30.16
CA ARG A 32 -24.29 122.04 29.08
C ARG A 32 -24.48 121.29 27.77
N VAL A 33 -25.69 121.30 27.23
CA VAL A 33 -26.07 120.56 26.01
C VAL A 33 -27.15 121.34 25.24
N ALA A 34 -27.11 121.30 23.91
CA ALA A 34 -28.17 121.86 23.06
C ALA A 34 -29.44 120.99 23.09
N PRO A 35 -30.64 121.58 23.16
CA PRO A 35 -31.91 120.83 23.29
C PRO A 35 -32.15 119.82 22.16
N ASP A 36 -31.73 120.12 20.93
CA ASP A 36 -31.87 119.22 19.78
C ASP A 36 -31.09 117.91 19.95
N ALA A 37 -29.95 117.93 20.63
CA ALA A 37 -29.15 116.74 20.88
C ALA A 37 -29.81 115.81 21.91
N VAL A 38 -30.52 116.38 22.89
CA VAL A 38 -31.28 115.64 23.92
C VAL A 38 -32.48 114.94 23.28
N ARG A 39 -33.28 115.67 22.49
CA ARG A 39 -34.45 115.11 21.79
C ARG A 39 -34.08 113.96 20.86
N LYS A 40 -33.00 114.11 20.07
CA LYS A 40 -32.48 113.01 19.24
C LYS A 40 -32.04 111.80 20.06
N ALA A 41 -31.44 112.00 21.24
CA ALA A 41 -31.03 110.91 22.10
C ALA A 41 -32.24 110.17 22.71
N ILE A 42 -33.25 110.89 23.19
CA ILE A 42 -34.51 110.33 23.71
C ILE A 42 -35.25 109.57 22.60
N GLU A 43 -35.38 110.15 21.40
CA GLU A 43 -35.99 109.45 20.25
C GLU A 43 -35.21 108.18 19.86
N SER A 44 -33.88 108.22 19.89
CA SER A 44 -33.06 107.04 19.59
C SER A 44 -33.23 105.93 20.64
N ALA A 45 -33.29 106.29 21.93
CA ALA A 45 -33.56 105.35 23.01
C ALA A 45 -34.97 104.74 22.91
N ARG A 46 -35.96 105.58 22.56
CA ARG A 46 -37.34 105.15 22.30
C ARG A 46 -37.42 104.18 21.13
N LYS A 47 -36.69 104.43 20.03
CA LYS A 47 -36.60 103.50 18.89
C LYS A 47 -35.95 102.17 19.27
N ASP A 48 -34.85 102.19 20.03
CA ASP A 48 -34.14 100.97 20.43
C ASP A 48 -34.99 100.08 21.36
N LEU A 49 -35.82 100.70 22.22
CA LEU A 49 -36.81 100.02 23.06
C LEU A 49 -38.02 99.51 22.26
N ALA A 50 -38.51 100.29 21.29
CA ALA A 50 -39.62 99.88 20.42
C ALA A 50 -39.23 98.78 19.42
N ALA A 51 -37.96 98.64 19.08
CA ALA A 51 -37.42 97.51 18.33
C ALA A 51 -37.27 96.22 19.17
N SER A 52 -37.57 96.28 20.47
CA SER A 52 -37.40 95.18 21.42
C SER A 52 -38.57 94.18 21.63
N PRO A 53 -39.73 94.19 20.92
CA PRO A 53 -40.82 93.24 21.20
C PRO A 53 -40.55 91.81 20.67
N ARG A 54 -39.32 91.49 20.23
CA ARG A 54 -38.93 90.16 19.74
C ARG A 54 -37.88 89.45 20.59
N ASP A 55 -37.36 90.08 21.64
CA ASP A 55 -36.41 89.46 22.57
C ASP A 55 -37.06 89.29 23.96
N PRO A 56 -36.90 88.14 24.64
CA PRO A 56 -37.42 87.86 25.99
C PRO A 56 -36.59 88.58 27.08
N VAL A 57 -36.31 89.85 26.85
CA VAL A 57 -35.38 90.66 27.65
C VAL A 57 -36.18 91.61 28.55
N ASP A 58 -35.82 91.69 29.83
CA ASP A 58 -36.45 92.62 30.78
C ASP A 58 -36.07 94.08 30.45
N VAL A 59 -36.96 94.76 29.73
CA VAL A 59 -36.80 96.16 29.32
C VAL A 59 -37.32 97.16 30.36
N ALA A 60 -37.79 96.71 31.53
CA ALA A 60 -38.39 97.58 32.53
C ALA A 60 -37.40 98.63 33.06
N PHE A 61 -36.16 98.23 33.32
CA PHE A 61 -35.13 99.14 33.83
C PHE A 61 -34.65 100.19 32.79
N PRO A 62 -34.30 99.82 31.54
CA PRO A 62 -34.02 100.79 30.48
C PRO A 62 -35.21 101.72 30.16
N ARG A 63 -36.45 101.22 30.25
CA ARG A 63 -37.67 102.01 30.07
C ARG A 63 -37.84 103.05 31.19
N GLY A 64 -37.61 102.66 32.45
CA GLY A 64 -37.63 103.60 33.58
C GLY A 64 -36.55 104.68 33.48
N LEU A 65 -35.36 104.38 32.93
CA LEU A 65 -34.34 105.39 32.64
C LEU A 65 -34.75 106.36 31.54
N LEU A 66 -35.47 105.89 30.52
CA LEU A 66 -36.01 106.74 29.46
C LEU A 66 -37.11 107.67 29.98
N GLU A 67 -38.03 107.14 30.80
CA GLU A 67 -39.08 107.93 31.44
C GLU A 67 -38.49 109.01 32.36
N ARG A 68 -37.45 108.68 33.13
CA ARG A 68 -36.68 109.67 33.92
C ARG A 68 -35.99 110.70 33.03
N ALA A 69 -35.45 110.29 31.87
CA ALA A 69 -34.83 111.22 30.92
C ALA A 69 -35.85 112.24 30.40
N GLU A 70 -37.04 111.78 30.01
CA GLU A 70 -38.15 112.61 29.54
C GLU A 70 -38.65 113.59 30.63
N GLN A 71 -38.75 113.12 31.88
CA GLN A 71 -39.10 113.96 33.03
C GLN A 71 -38.03 115.03 33.31
N THR A 72 -36.74 114.68 33.20
CA THR A 72 -35.64 115.65 33.41
C THR A 72 -35.50 116.65 32.26
N GLU A 73 -35.84 116.26 31.01
CA GLU A 73 -35.94 117.19 29.89
C GLU A 73 -37.03 118.24 30.15
N ALA A 74 -38.20 117.79 30.62
CA ALA A 74 -39.32 118.67 30.96
C ALA A 74 -39.00 119.63 32.13
N ALA A 75 -38.14 119.21 33.05
CA ALA A 75 -37.65 120.03 34.17
C ALA A 75 -36.53 121.03 33.78
N GLY A 76 -36.03 120.98 32.54
CA GLY A 76 -35.01 121.91 32.03
C GLY A 76 -33.55 121.51 32.27
N ASP A 77 -33.28 120.37 32.92
CA ASP A 77 -31.92 119.83 33.09
C ASP A 77 -31.53 118.98 31.87
N LEU A 78 -31.19 119.68 30.79
CA LEU A 78 -30.88 119.09 29.48
C LEU A 78 -29.64 118.19 29.51
N GLY A 79 -28.66 118.47 30.37
CA GLY A 79 -27.45 117.67 30.50
C GLY A 79 -27.72 116.30 31.11
N ARG A 80 -28.46 116.28 32.23
CA ARG A 80 -28.85 115.02 32.89
C ARG A 80 -29.80 114.18 32.03
N ALA A 81 -30.71 114.81 31.30
CA ALA A 81 -31.62 114.13 30.38
C ALA A 81 -30.88 113.40 29.24
N LEU A 82 -29.84 114.02 28.67
CA LEU A 82 -29.01 113.38 27.63
C LEU A 82 -28.31 112.12 28.17
N ASP A 83 -27.73 112.22 29.37
CA ASP A 83 -27.00 111.11 29.96
C ASP A 83 -27.95 109.96 30.36
N LEU A 84 -29.15 110.25 30.87
CA LEU A 84 -30.18 109.25 31.14
C LEU A 84 -30.67 108.56 29.86
N ALA A 85 -30.88 109.29 28.77
CA ALA A 85 -31.26 108.70 27.47
C ALA A 85 -30.16 107.80 26.91
N ARG A 86 -28.88 108.20 27.02
CA ARG A 86 -27.74 107.35 26.64
C ARG A 86 -27.57 106.14 27.56
N ALA A 87 -27.85 106.31 28.84
CA ALA A 87 -27.81 105.25 29.84
C ALA A 87 -28.89 104.19 29.59
N SER A 88 -30.10 104.59 29.20
CA SER A 88 -31.15 103.67 28.76
C SER A 88 -30.70 102.77 27.61
N ARG A 89 -30.04 103.35 26.58
CA ARG A 89 -29.50 102.57 25.44
C ARG A 89 -28.40 101.61 25.85
N ARG A 90 -27.45 102.07 26.68
CA ARG A 90 -26.37 101.22 27.18
C ARG A 90 -26.89 100.08 28.07
N ALA A 91 -27.85 100.37 28.94
CA ALA A 91 -28.51 99.36 29.77
C ALA A 91 -29.17 98.29 28.89
N LEU A 92 -29.88 98.69 27.85
CA LEU A 92 -30.48 97.74 26.89
C LEU A 92 -29.43 96.89 26.16
N ASP A 93 -28.30 97.48 25.76
CA ASP A 93 -27.19 96.76 25.13
C ASP A 93 -26.49 95.77 26.07
N ILE A 94 -26.35 96.12 27.36
CA ILE A 94 -25.79 95.24 28.40
C ILE A 94 -26.68 94.01 28.55
N ILE A 95 -27.99 94.21 28.74
CA ILE A 95 -28.93 93.10 28.94
C ILE A 95 -29.01 92.20 27.68
N ARG A 96 -28.92 92.77 26.47
CA ARG A 96 -28.83 91.99 25.22
C ARG A 96 -27.53 91.19 25.08
N ARG A 97 -26.44 91.63 25.70
CA ARG A 97 -25.17 90.87 25.69
C ARG A 97 -25.21 89.77 26.75
N GLU A 98 -25.78 90.06 27.92
CA GLU A 98 -26.04 89.07 28.96
C GLU A 98 -26.84 87.89 28.45
N SER A 99 -27.96 88.14 27.75
CA SER A 99 -28.78 87.07 27.18
C SER A 99 -28.02 86.23 26.15
N ARG A 100 -27.30 86.87 25.22
CA ARG A 100 -26.48 86.17 24.22
C ARG A 100 -25.36 85.33 24.83
N VAL A 101 -24.70 85.84 25.88
CA VAL A 101 -23.66 85.09 26.59
C VAL A 101 -24.27 83.91 27.34
N ALA A 102 -25.44 84.08 27.98
CA ALA A 102 -26.14 83.00 28.67
C ALA A 102 -26.58 81.88 27.70
N ASP A 103 -27.11 82.24 26.53
CA ASP A 103 -27.51 81.26 25.51
C ASP A 103 -26.29 80.56 24.90
N ALA A 104 -25.20 81.29 24.65
CA ALA A 104 -23.94 80.72 24.18
C ALA A 104 -23.33 79.75 25.20
N LEU A 105 -23.43 80.04 26.50
CA LEU A 105 -22.99 79.14 27.56
C LEU A 105 -23.84 77.86 27.62
N LYS A 106 -25.18 77.99 27.57
CA LYS A 106 -26.10 76.83 27.53
C LYS A 106 -25.81 75.92 26.34
N TYR A 107 -25.58 76.51 25.17
CA TYR A 107 -25.23 75.74 23.97
C TYR A 107 -23.87 75.05 24.12
N ALA A 108 -22.87 75.74 24.68
CA ALA A 108 -21.54 75.17 24.91
C ALA A 108 -21.58 74.01 25.92
N ASP A 109 -22.48 74.04 26.90
CA ASP A 109 -22.70 72.94 27.85
C ASP A 109 -23.32 71.70 27.21
N ALA A 110 -24.32 71.88 26.34
CA ALA A 110 -24.89 70.77 25.58
C ALA A 110 -23.84 70.07 24.70
N VAL A 111 -22.99 70.86 24.03
CA VAL A 111 -21.88 70.34 23.22
C VAL A 111 -20.84 69.60 24.07
N LEU A 112 -20.54 70.10 25.27
CA LEU A 112 -19.60 69.46 26.19
C LEU A 112 -20.10 68.09 26.67
N GLU A 113 -21.37 67.99 27.05
CA GLU A 113 -21.95 66.71 27.49
C GLU A 113 -21.96 65.68 26.37
N ASP A 114 -22.33 66.09 25.16
CA ASP A 114 -22.27 65.23 23.98
C ASP A 114 -20.82 64.79 23.66
N ALA A 115 -19.84 65.69 23.81
CA ALA A 115 -18.43 65.38 23.58
C ALA A 115 -17.85 64.41 24.63
N LYS A 116 -18.29 64.51 25.89
CA LYS A 116 -17.95 63.53 26.94
C LYS A 116 -18.54 62.17 26.65
N GLN A 117 -19.81 62.11 26.23
CA GLN A 117 -20.45 60.85 25.82
C GLN A 117 -19.75 60.22 24.60
N ALA A 118 -19.18 61.05 23.71
CA ALA A 118 -18.37 60.60 22.58
C ALA A 118 -16.93 60.18 22.96
N GLY A 119 -16.47 60.45 24.19
CA GLY A 119 -15.12 60.12 24.68
C GLY A 119 -14.03 61.06 24.15
N ILE A 120 -14.35 62.30 23.82
CA ILE A 120 -13.40 63.31 23.35
C ILE A 120 -12.79 64.03 24.56
N GLU A 121 -11.50 64.35 24.51
CA GLU A 121 -10.81 65.07 25.59
C GLU A 121 -11.31 66.53 25.69
N THR A 122 -12.04 66.86 26.77
CA THR A 122 -12.75 68.14 26.93
C THR A 122 -12.08 69.14 27.87
N LEU A 123 -10.97 68.78 28.54
CA LEU A 123 -10.39 69.56 29.66
C LEU A 123 -10.04 71.00 29.28
N ALA A 124 -9.43 71.21 28.11
CA ALA A 124 -9.07 72.56 27.64
C ALA A 124 -10.32 73.40 27.32
N PHE A 125 -11.38 72.77 26.80
CA PHE A 125 -12.63 73.44 26.44
C PHE A 125 -13.46 73.78 27.68
N GLN A 126 -13.49 72.88 28.67
CA GLN A 126 -14.11 73.10 29.99
C GLN A 126 -13.48 74.29 30.71
N ARG A 127 -12.14 74.35 30.80
CA ARG A 127 -11.43 75.47 31.42
C ARG A 127 -11.79 76.81 30.78
N ASN A 128 -11.96 76.84 29.46
CA ASN A 128 -12.33 78.06 28.76
C ASN A 128 -13.80 78.47 29.01
N ILE A 129 -14.73 77.52 29.09
CA ILE A 129 -16.14 77.81 29.45
C ILE A 129 -16.23 78.29 30.90
N GLU A 130 -15.47 77.69 31.82
CA GLU A 130 -15.37 78.14 33.21
C GLU A 130 -14.77 79.55 33.30
N GLN A 131 -13.76 79.87 32.50
CA GLN A 131 -13.22 81.23 32.39
C GLN A 131 -14.26 82.21 31.82
N ALA A 132 -15.03 81.83 30.80
CA ALA A 132 -16.11 82.66 30.26
C ALA A 132 -17.22 82.89 31.29
N ARG A 133 -17.58 81.86 32.08
CA ARG A 133 -18.53 81.97 33.20
C ARG A 133 -18.02 82.90 34.29
N ALA A 134 -16.73 82.81 34.64
CA ALA A 134 -16.12 83.69 35.63
C ALA A 134 -16.12 85.16 35.17
N LEU A 135 -15.90 85.42 33.88
CA LEU A 135 -16.00 86.76 33.29
C LEU A 135 -17.45 87.28 33.26
N ALA A 136 -18.41 86.41 32.91
CA ALA A 136 -19.84 86.74 32.92
C ALA A 136 -20.37 87.01 34.34
N ALA A 137 -19.97 86.22 35.35
CA ALA A 137 -20.32 86.45 36.76
C ALA A 137 -19.72 87.75 37.31
N ARG A 138 -18.61 88.20 36.71
CA ARG A 138 -18.01 89.51 36.95
C ARG A 138 -18.61 90.59 36.04
N GLY A 139 -19.74 90.43 35.36
CA GLY A 139 -20.35 91.51 34.57
C GLY A 139 -19.60 91.93 33.30
N ASP A 140 -18.48 91.29 32.95
CA ASP A 140 -17.74 91.57 31.71
C ASP A 140 -18.21 90.65 30.58
N HIS A 141 -19.44 90.91 30.13
CA HIS A 141 -20.09 90.14 29.07
C HIS A 141 -19.41 90.32 27.70
N GLY A 142 -18.66 91.42 27.51
CA GLY A 142 -17.96 91.70 26.26
C GLY A 142 -16.76 90.78 26.02
N THR A 143 -15.95 90.53 27.05
CA THR A 143 -14.82 89.59 26.95
C THR A 143 -15.29 88.14 26.99
N ALA A 144 -16.31 87.82 27.79
CA ALA A 144 -16.94 86.50 27.81
C ALA A 144 -17.47 86.10 26.42
N GLU A 145 -18.18 86.99 25.71
CA GLU A 145 -18.68 86.72 24.35
C GLU A 145 -17.53 86.48 23.35
N ARG A 146 -16.44 87.25 23.42
CA ARG A 146 -15.27 87.05 22.54
C ARG A 146 -14.55 85.74 22.83
N LEU A 147 -14.44 85.35 24.10
CA LEU A 147 -13.80 84.09 24.49
C LEU A 147 -14.63 82.89 23.99
N LEU A 148 -15.95 82.94 24.15
CA LEU A 148 -16.87 81.92 23.61
C LEU A 148 -16.87 81.85 22.07
N ARG A 149 -16.75 83.00 21.37
CA ARG A 149 -16.61 83.03 19.91
C ARG A 149 -15.26 82.49 19.42
N ARG A 150 -14.16 82.77 20.14
CA ARG A 150 -12.81 82.31 19.78
C ARG A 150 -12.65 80.80 20.00
N VAL A 151 -13.34 80.23 20.97
CA VAL A 151 -13.36 78.80 21.31
C VAL A 151 -14.36 78.04 20.41
N SER A 152 -14.56 78.46 19.16
CA SER A 152 -15.70 78.09 18.32
C SER A 152 -16.03 76.58 18.34
N VAL A 153 -17.27 76.25 18.69
CA VAL A 153 -17.88 74.90 18.68
C VAL A 153 -17.56 74.07 17.41
N ARG A 154 -17.34 74.74 16.26
CA ARG A 154 -16.86 74.15 15.01
C ARG A 154 -15.63 73.25 15.14
N THR A 155 -14.67 73.57 16.01
CA THR A 155 -13.43 72.79 16.13
C THR A 155 -13.65 71.46 16.85
N LEU A 156 -14.64 71.38 17.75
CA LEU A 156 -15.03 70.13 18.40
C LEU A 156 -15.84 69.24 17.46
N ASP A 157 -16.77 69.82 16.70
CA ASP A 157 -17.56 69.08 15.69
C ASP A 157 -16.67 68.47 14.60
N GLN A 158 -15.66 69.21 14.12
CA GLN A 158 -14.70 68.69 13.14
C GLN A 158 -13.84 67.54 13.70
N ARG A 159 -13.45 67.61 14.98
CA ARG A 159 -12.76 66.49 15.66
C ARG A 159 -13.67 65.28 15.82
N ARG A 160 -14.94 65.51 16.17
CA ARG A 160 -15.98 64.46 16.31
C ARG A 160 -16.24 63.75 14.98
N GLU A 161 -16.47 64.50 13.90
CA GLU A 161 -16.66 63.96 12.55
C GLU A 161 -15.46 63.12 12.10
N ARG A 162 -14.22 63.57 12.35
CA ARG A 162 -13.00 62.78 12.02
C ARG A 162 -12.93 61.45 12.75
N ILE A 163 -13.21 61.43 14.06
CA ILE A 163 -13.14 60.18 14.86
C ILE A 163 -14.23 59.20 14.40
N LEU A 164 -15.43 59.69 14.13
CA LEU A 164 -16.53 58.87 13.65
C LEU A 164 -16.28 58.37 12.22
N ALA A 165 -15.72 59.19 11.33
CA ALA A 165 -15.29 58.76 10.01
C ALA A 165 -14.26 57.64 10.08
N ALA A 166 -13.25 57.77 10.94
CA ALA A 166 -12.26 56.71 11.15
C ALA A 166 -12.89 55.39 11.64
N SER A 167 -13.97 55.45 12.42
CA SER A 167 -14.71 54.25 12.85
C SER A 167 -15.48 53.57 11.71
N VAL A 168 -16.00 54.36 10.77
CA VAL A 168 -16.65 53.87 9.54
C VAL A 168 -15.61 53.28 8.60
N ASP A 169 -14.46 53.91 8.43
CA ASP A 169 -13.36 53.40 7.61
C ASP A 169 -12.82 52.07 8.17
N LYS A 170 -12.71 51.97 9.51
CA LYS A 170 -12.36 50.71 10.16
C LYS A 170 -13.40 49.63 9.87
N ALA A 171 -14.69 49.95 9.95
CA ALA A 171 -15.76 49.01 9.59
C ALA A 171 -15.69 48.60 8.12
N GLU A 172 -15.39 49.53 7.20
CA GLU A 172 -15.24 49.25 5.77
C GLU A 172 -14.07 48.30 5.51
N SER A 173 -12.92 48.54 6.13
CA SER A 173 -11.75 47.66 6.01
C SER A 173 -12.06 46.23 6.47
N ARG A 174 -12.84 46.07 7.55
CA ARG A 174 -13.26 44.77 8.07
C ARG A 174 -14.26 44.07 7.15
N VAL A 175 -15.23 44.80 6.61
CA VAL A 175 -16.20 44.28 5.63
C VAL A 175 -15.48 43.83 4.35
N ARG A 176 -14.55 44.64 3.82
CA ARG A 176 -13.77 44.28 2.63
C ARG A 176 -12.90 43.04 2.87
N TYR A 177 -12.25 42.96 4.04
CA TYR A 177 -11.44 41.81 4.38
C TYR A 177 -12.26 40.52 4.56
N ALA A 178 -13.47 40.60 5.12
CA ALA A 178 -14.38 39.46 5.20
C ALA A 178 -14.86 38.99 3.81
N LEU A 179 -15.09 39.92 2.88
CA LEU A 179 -15.45 39.62 1.49
C LEU A 179 -14.29 38.92 0.74
N GLU A 180 -13.06 39.41 0.88
CA GLU A 180 -11.86 38.79 0.30
C GLU A 180 -11.63 37.37 0.85
N GLY A 181 -12.03 37.13 2.10
CA GLY A 181 -12.02 35.82 2.73
C GLY A 181 -13.19 34.89 2.32
N GLY A 182 -14.05 35.31 1.39
CA GLY A 182 -15.18 34.51 0.88
C GLY A 182 -16.44 34.53 1.75
N GLY A 183 -16.52 35.40 2.77
CA GLY A 183 -17.69 35.52 3.64
C GLY A 183 -18.85 36.30 3.01
N ASN A 184 -20.08 35.93 3.35
CA ASN A 184 -21.26 36.68 2.90
C ASN A 184 -21.42 37.98 3.71
N VAL A 185 -21.05 39.11 3.12
CA VAL A 185 -21.04 40.42 3.79
C VAL A 185 -22.30 41.26 3.55
N GLY A 186 -23.37 40.73 2.96
CA GLY A 186 -24.58 41.50 2.63
C GLY A 186 -25.13 42.34 3.80
N ASP A 187 -25.34 41.72 4.96
CA ASP A 187 -25.84 42.39 6.17
C ASP A 187 -24.84 43.42 6.72
N ALA A 188 -23.54 43.08 6.71
CA ALA A 188 -22.49 43.96 7.22
C ALA A 188 -22.30 45.19 6.31
N ALA A 189 -22.44 45.01 5.00
CA ALA A 189 -22.41 46.08 4.00
C ALA A 189 -23.64 46.99 4.10
N ALA A 190 -24.83 46.44 4.38
CA ALA A 190 -26.03 47.23 4.64
C ALA A 190 -25.87 48.11 5.89
N LEU A 191 -25.37 47.55 7.00
CA LEU A 191 -25.08 48.29 8.22
C LEU A 191 -23.98 49.35 8.04
N LEU A 192 -22.97 49.07 7.21
CA LEU A 192 -21.96 50.05 6.83
C LEU A 192 -22.57 51.21 6.01
N ALA A 193 -23.46 50.90 5.07
CA ALA A 193 -24.16 51.90 4.27
C ALA A 193 -25.04 52.79 5.16
N ASP A 194 -25.71 52.22 6.15
CA ASP A 194 -26.51 52.98 7.10
C ASP A 194 -25.64 53.80 8.07
N ALA A 195 -24.48 53.30 8.48
CA ALA A 195 -23.51 54.08 9.25
C ALA A 195 -23.00 55.30 8.45
N ARG A 196 -22.74 55.14 7.14
CA ARG A 196 -22.37 56.23 6.24
C ARG A 196 -23.48 57.27 6.08
N LYS A 197 -24.73 56.82 5.92
CA LYS A 197 -25.90 57.72 5.88
C LYS A 197 -26.06 58.48 7.20
N ALA A 198 -25.93 57.81 8.34
CA ALA A 198 -26.01 58.42 9.65
C ALA A 198 -24.92 59.47 9.87
N LEU A 199 -23.69 59.22 9.37
CA LEU A 199 -22.60 60.19 9.40
C LEU A 199 -22.90 61.41 8.51
N ALA A 200 -23.45 61.20 7.30
CA ALA A 200 -23.83 62.27 6.39
C ALA A 200 -24.99 63.14 6.91
N LEU A 201 -25.95 62.53 7.61
CA LEU A 201 -27.08 63.20 8.26
C LEU A 201 -26.73 63.79 9.63
N LYS A 202 -25.48 63.65 10.08
CA LYS A 202 -24.98 64.12 11.39
C LYS A 202 -25.69 63.49 12.60
N GLU A 203 -26.23 62.28 12.43
CA GLU A 203 -26.80 61.46 13.51
C GLU A 203 -25.69 60.71 14.26
N TYR A 204 -24.78 61.45 14.88
CA TYR A 204 -23.53 60.92 15.45
C TYR A 204 -23.71 59.79 16.47
N ASN A 205 -24.84 59.76 17.19
CA ASN A 205 -25.14 58.76 18.21
C ASN A 205 -25.34 57.35 17.60
N LYS A 206 -25.79 57.27 16.34
CA LYS A 206 -26.03 55.98 15.65
C LYS A 206 -24.79 55.45 14.94
N VAL A 207 -23.85 56.31 14.53
CA VAL A 207 -22.68 55.91 13.72
C VAL A 207 -21.88 54.82 14.43
N ARG A 208 -21.49 55.06 15.70
CA ARG A 208 -20.62 54.13 16.45
C ARG A 208 -21.27 52.75 16.65
N SER A 209 -22.57 52.71 16.92
CA SER A 209 -23.30 51.45 17.11
C SER A 209 -23.49 50.69 15.80
N LEU A 210 -23.80 51.39 14.70
CA LEU A 210 -23.89 50.77 13.37
C LEU A 210 -22.54 50.27 12.86
N SER A 211 -21.46 51.05 13.04
CA SER A 211 -20.10 50.63 12.70
C SER A 211 -19.64 49.42 13.51
N ALA A 212 -19.93 49.38 14.82
CA ALA A 212 -19.62 48.23 15.66
C ALA A 212 -20.38 46.97 15.22
N LYS A 213 -21.69 47.08 14.96
CA LYS A 213 -22.51 45.97 14.46
C LYS A 213 -22.04 45.48 13.08
N ALA A 214 -21.63 46.39 12.19
CA ALA A 214 -21.06 46.04 10.90
C ALA A 214 -19.75 45.24 11.05
N ILE A 215 -18.86 45.64 11.98
CA ILE A 215 -17.62 44.92 12.27
C ILE A 215 -17.92 43.53 12.83
N GLU A 216 -18.83 43.41 13.79
CA GLU A 216 -19.20 42.13 14.41
C GLU A 216 -19.80 41.14 13.38
N LYS A 217 -20.68 41.64 12.50
CA LYS A 217 -21.24 40.85 11.39
C LYS A 217 -20.18 40.45 10.37
N ALA A 218 -19.23 41.33 10.06
CA ALA A 218 -18.13 40.99 9.15
C ALA A 218 -17.19 39.92 9.75
N ASP A 219 -16.81 40.06 11.02
CA ASP A 219 -15.91 39.12 11.69
C ASP A 219 -16.56 37.74 11.91
N SER A 220 -17.86 37.67 12.23
CA SER A 220 -18.58 36.39 12.32
C SER A 220 -18.68 35.66 10.99
N GLN A 221 -18.95 36.38 9.90
CA GLN A 221 -19.00 35.80 8.54
C GLN A 221 -17.61 35.32 8.08
N ARG A 222 -16.55 36.06 8.42
CA ARG A 222 -15.17 35.61 8.17
C ARG A 222 -14.85 34.33 8.93
N LYS A 223 -15.23 34.23 10.20
CA LYS A 223 -15.02 33.01 11.01
C LYS A 223 -15.79 31.82 10.44
N TYR A 224 -17.04 32.06 9.99
CA TYR A 224 -17.86 31.05 9.31
C TYR A 224 -17.19 30.52 8.03
N ALA A 225 -16.83 31.41 7.10
CA ALA A 225 -16.22 31.03 5.83
C ALA A 225 -14.91 30.22 6.02
N ARG A 226 -14.09 30.61 7.00
CA ARG A 226 -12.87 29.86 7.35
C ARG A 226 -13.17 28.47 7.91
N ALA A 227 -14.16 28.37 8.79
CA ALA A 227 -14.56 27.10 9.37
C ALA A 227 -15.18 26.16 8.33
N GLU A 228 -15.99 26.71 7.42
CA GLU A 228 -16.58 26.00 6.29
C GLU A 228 -15.49 25.43 5.35
N THR A 229 -14.51 26.24 4.94
CA THR A 229 -13.39 25.75 4.10
C THR A 229 -12.56 24.64 4.77
N ILE A 230 -12.38 24.69 6.10
CA ILE A 230 -11.71 23.60 6.84
C ILE A 230 -12.53 22.31 6.75
N LEU A 231 -13.86 22.41 6.90
CA LEU A 231 -14.78 21.27 6.83
C LEU A 231 -14.90 20.70 5.44
N GLU A 232 -14.96 21.53 4.40
CA GLU A 232 -14.96 21.09 3.00
C GLU A 232 -13.72 20.29 2.64
N ARG A 233 -12.53 20.73 3.10
CA ARG A 233 -11.31 19.96 2.88
C ARG A 233 -11.34 18.62 3.62
N ALA A 234 -11.80 18.61 4.86
CA ALA A 234 -11.87 17.38 5.65
C ALA A 234 -12.96 16.42 5.13
N SER A 235 -14.08 16.93 4.60
CA SER A 235 -15.10 16.12 3.93
C SER A 235 -14.58 15.54 2.61
N ALA A 236 -13.82 16.31 1.83
CA ALA A 236 -13.16 15.80 0.64
C ALA A 236 -12.18 14.65 0.96
N ASP A 237 -11.42 14.75 2.06
CA ASP A 237 -10.54 13.67 2.53
C ASP A 237 -11.32 12.39 2.92
N VAL A 238 -12.49 12.55 3.55
CA VAL A 238 -13.39 11.43 3.90
C VAL A 238 -13.97 10.79 2.64
N GLU A 239 -14.47 11.58 1.68
CA GLU A 239 -15.04 11.04 0.43
C GLU A 239 -13.98 10.38 -0.46
N ALA A 240 -12.73 10.86 -0.46
CA ALA A 240 -11.61 10.17 -1.09
C ALA A 240 -11.36 8.81 -0.42
N SER A 241 -11.27 8.77 0.91
CA SER A 241 -11.04 7.53 1.66
C SER A 241 -12.19 6.53 1.50
N ARG A 242 -13.42 7.01 1.34
CA ARG A 242 -14.60 6.19 1.06
C ARG A 242 -14.48 5.49 -0.29
N ARG A 243 -14.01 6.20 -1.32
CA ARG A 243 -13.76 5.62 -2.65
C ARG A 243 -12.67 4.55 -2.60
N ASP A 244 -11.69 4.72 -1.73
CA ASP A 244 -10.62 3.73 -1.48
C ASP A 244 -11.06 2.54 -0.61
N GLY A 245 -12.33 2.48 -0.17
CA GLY A 245 -12.86 1.39 0.65
C GLY A 245 -12.42 1.40 2.11
N VAL A 246 -11.89 2.52 2.61
CA VAL A 246 -11.43 2.67 3.99
C VAL A 246 -12.62 2.87 4.95
N ASN A 247 -12.52 2.36 6.17
CA ASN A 247 -13.54 2.59 7.19
C ASN A 247 -13.57 4.07 7.63
N ILE A 248 -14.67 4.77 7.35
CA ILE A 248 -14.84 6.20 7.63
C ILE A 248 -15.74 6.52 8.83
N THR A 249 -16.21 5.53 9.60
CA THR A 249 -17.26 5.73 10.62
C THR A 249 -16.89 6.77 11.67
N GLU A 250 -15.72 6.64 12.30
CA GLU A 250 -15.17 7.58 13.29
C GLU A 250 -14.96 8.97 12.69
N ALA A 251 -14.31 9.06 11.52
CA ALA A 251 -14.07 10.33 10.83
C ALA A 251 -15.37 11.05 10.46
N ARG A 252 -16.38 10.30 10.01
CA ARG A 252 -17.70 10.84 9.66
C ARG A 252 -18.43 11.35 10.90
N LYS A 253 -18.37 10.63 12.02
CA LYS A 253 -18.96 11.08 13.29
C LYS A 253 -18.35 12.42 13.74
N LEU A 254 -17.03 12.55 13.68
CA LEU A 254 -16.32 13.79 14.02
C LEU A 254 -16.66 14.94 13.07
N LEU A 255 -16.80 14.68 11.76
CA LEU A 255 -17.27 15.67 10.80
C LEU A 255 -18.70 16.11 11.06
N THR A 256 -19.61 15.19 11.40
CA THR A 256 -20.99 15.56 11.76
C THR A 256 -21.01 16.47 12.97
N GLN A 257 -20.22 16.17 14.01
CA GLN A 257 -20.08 17.04 15.18
C GLN A 257 -19.55 18.42 14.81
N ALA A 258 -18.58 18.49 13.90
CA ALA A 258 -18.01 19.75 13.46
C ALA A 258 -18.97 20.56 12.55
N GLN A 259 -19.79 19.88 11.74
CA GLN A 259 -20.88 20.51 10.98
C GLN A 259 -21.98 21.05 11.90
N ASP A 260 -22.32 20.33 12.96
CA ASP A 260 -23.27 20.81 13.97
C ASP A 260 -22.70 22.01 14.75
N ALA A 261 -21.39 22.01 15.04
CA ALA A 261 -20.71 23.16 15.63
C ALA A 261 -20.75 24.39 14.69
N LEU A 262 -20.55 24.18 13.38
CA LEU A 262 -20.66 25.24 12.36
C LEU A 262 -22.08 25.84 12.32
N ARG A 263 -23.12 24.98 12.35
CA ARG A 263 -24.53 25.43 12.38
C ARG A 263 -24.88 26.21 13.65
N LYS A 264 -24.27 25.86 14.78
CA LYS A 264 -24.45 26.57 16.07
C LYS A 264 -23.60 27.84 16.20
N GLY A 265 -22.72 28.13 15.24
CA GLY A 265 -21.83 29.29 15.28
C GLY A 265 -20.64 29.14 16.25
N VAL A 266 -20.31 27.91 16.68
CA VAL A 266 -19.17 27.63 17.56
C VAL A 266 -17.97 27.23 16.72
N TYR A 267 -17.09 28.20 16.43
CA TYR A 267 -16.00 28.00 15.47
C TYR A 267 -14.71 27.43 16.07
N ALA A 268 -14.54 27.47 17.39
CA ALA A 268 -13.30 27.08 18.07
C ALA A 268 -13.00 25.58 17.96
N ASP A 269 -14.04 24.73 18.02
CA ASP A 269 -13.89 23.28 18.05
C ASP A 269 -13.70 22.67 16.65
N ILE A 270 -14.05 23.40 15.59
CA ILE A 270 -14.09 22.90 14.22
C ILE A 270 -12.71 22.48 13.70
N PRO A 271 -11.62 23.27 13.85
CA PRO A 271 -10.29 22.85 13.45
C PRO A 271 -9.82 21.57 14.16
N LEU A 272 -10.10 21.45 15.47
CA LEU A 272 -9.72 20.29 16.28
C LEU A 272 -10.48 19.04 15.83
N LEU A 273 -11.80 19.14 15.64
CA LEU A 273 -12.63 18.01 15.17
C LEU A 273 -12.26 17.59 13.75
N ALA A 274 -11.99 18.54 12.85
CA ALA A 274 -11.51 18.25 11.50
C ALA A 274 -10.13 17.57 11.51
N GLN A 275 -9.22 17.99 12.41
CA GLN A 275 -7.93 17.34 12.58
C GLN A 275 -8.06 15.92 13.16
N LYS A 276 -8.91 15.71 14.17
CA LYS A 276 -9.21 14.38 14.71
C LYS A 276 -9.80 13.46 13.64
N ALA A 277 -10.72 13.97 12.80
CA ALA A 277 -11.27 13.20 11.68
C ALA A 277 -10.19 12.78 10.67
N ARG A 278 -9.23 13.67 10.36
CA ARG A 278 -8.08 13.32 9.50
C ARG A 278 -7.14 12.30 10.13
N ASN A 279 -6.91 12.39 11.44
CA ASN A 279 -6.07 11.42 12.13
C ASN A 279 -6.72 10.03 12.17
N SER A 280 -8.02 9.93 12.44
CA SER A 280 -8.73 8.66 12.38
C SER A 280 -8.77 8.08 10.96
N LEU A 281 -8.88 8.92 9.92
CA LEU A 281 -8.71 8.46 8.53
C LEU A 281 -7.30 7.91 8.25
N ARG A 282 -6.25 8.56 8.76
CA ARG A 282 -4.87 8.07 8.58
C ARG A 282 -4.68 6.70 9.22
N GLU A 283 -5.21 6.51 10.43
CA GLU A 283 -5.18 5.22 11.13
C GLU A 283 -5.99 4.16 10.37
N ALA A 284 -7.20 4.49 9.91
CA ALA A 284 -8.03 3.57 9.13
C ALA A 284 -7.37 3.17 7.80
N ARG A 285 -6.69 4.10 7.11
CA ARG A 285 -5.90 3.80 5.90
C ARG A 285 -4.74 2.85 6.21
N ALA A 286 -4.04 3.06 7.33
CA ALA A 286 -2.94 2.19 7.75
C ALA A 286 -3.43 0.77 8.07
N HIS A 287 -4.56 0.66 8.77
CA HIS A 287 -5.23 -0.62 9.03
C HIS A 287 -5.61 -1.34 7.73
N ALA A 288 -6.33 -0.66 6.83
CA ALA A 288 -6.77 -1.24 5.57
C ALA A 288 -5.59 -1.74 4.72
N ALA A 289 -4.50 -0.97 4.64
CA ALA A 289 -3.30 -1.38 3.91
C ALA A 289 -2.61 -2.61 4.54
N ALA A 290 -2.54 -2.68 5.86
CA ALA A 290 -1.96 -3.82 6.58
C ALA A 290 -2.82 -5.08 6.42
N GLU A 291 -4.14 -4.95 6.54
CA GLU A 291 -5.11 -6.02 6.38
C GLU A 291 -5.10 -6.60 4.95
N VAL A 292 -4.98 -5.76 3.92
CA VAL A 292 -4.86 -6.23 2.52
C VAL A 292 -3.60 -7.06 2.31
N ALA A 293 -2.45 -6.64 2.85
CA ALA A 293 -1.21 -7.40 2.74
C ALA A 293 -1.28 -8.76 3.44
N LEU A 294 -1.87 -8.80 4.65
CA LEU A 294 -2.05 -10.03 5.40
C LEU A 294 -3.03 -10.99 4.68
N ARG A 295 -4.16 -10.48 4.19
CA ARG A 295 -5.13 -11.27 3.40
C ARG A 295 -4.56 -11.82 2.11
N ALA A 296 -3.68 -11.08 1.43
CA ALA A 296 -3.04 -11.56 0.21
C ALA A 296 -2.17 -12.80 0.51
N SER A 297 -1.38 -12.72 1.58
CA SER A 297 -0.52 -13.81 2.05
C SER A 297 -1.33 -15.04 2.51
N ASP A 298 -2.44 -14.81 3.22
CA ASP A 298 -3.37 -15.85 3.65
C ASP A 298 -4.04 -16.56 2.46
N ARG A 299 -4.46 -15.82 1.42
CA ARG A 299 -5.01 -16.40 0.18
C ARG A 299 -3.99 -17.27 -0.55
N GLU A 300 -2.72 -16.87 -0.59
CA GLU A 300 -1.66 -17.68 -1.19
C GLU A 300 -1.36 -18.93 -0.38
N ALA A 301 -1.27 -18.81 0.96
CA ALA A 301 -1.15 -19.95 1.85
C ALA A 301 -2.29 -20.97 1.63
N ALA A 302 -3.54 -20.50 1.58
CA ALA A 302 -4.70 -21.35 1.32
C ALA A 302 -4.65 -22.03 -0.07
N ARG A 303 -4.14 -21.34 -1.10
CA ARG A 303 -3.95 -21.91 -2.45
C ARG A 303 -2.91 -23.03 -2.45
N GLU A 304 -1.75 -22.82 -1.84
CA GLU A 304 -0.69 -23.83 -1.77
C GLU A 304 -1.08 -25.00 -0.85
N LYS A 305 -1.83 -24.74 0.23
CA LYS A 305 -2.42 -25.79 1.09
C LYS A 305 -3.36 -26.71 0.32
N ARG A 306 -4.22 -26.15 -0.55
CA ARG A 306 -5.09 -26.95 -1.44
C ARG A 306 -4.30 -27.79 -2.45
N LYS A 307 -3.10 -27.36 -2.83
CA LYS A 307 -2.19 -28.14 -3.66
C LYS A 307 -1.44 -29.22 -2.86
N GLY A 308 -1.56 -29.26 -1.53
CA GLY A 308 -0.91 -30.22 -0.65
C GLY A 308 0.45 -29.78 -0.09
N ALA A 309 0.80 -28.48 -0.15
CA ALA A 309 1.98 -27.96 0.54
C ALA A 309 1.72 -27.80 2.04
N ASP A 310 2.73 -28.09 2.87
CA ASP A 310 2.65 -27.92 4.32
C ASP A 310 2.93 -26.45 4.71
N VAL A 311 1.85 -25.68 4.89
CA VAL A 311 1.90 -24.26 5.24
C VAL A 311 1.82 -24.00 6.75
N GLY A 312 2.02 -24.99 7.61
CA GLY A 312 1.84 -24.83 9.06
C GLY A 312 2.66 -23.70 9.69
N ARG A 313 3.89 -23.46 9.23
CA ARG A 313 4.72 -22.33 9.67
C ARG A 313 4.21 -20.98 9.16
N ALA A 314 3.62 -20.93 7.96
CA ALA A 314 3.01 -19.71 7.46
C ALA A 314 1.72 -19.39 8.23
N ASP A 315 0.89 -20.42 8.54
CA ASP A 315 -0.34 -20.28 9.32
C ASP A 315 -0.06 -19.68 10.73
N THR A 316 1.03 -20.09 11.39
CA THR A 316 1.41 -19.50 12.70
C THR A 316 1.86 -18.04 12.58
N ILE A 317 2.62 -17.68 11.54
CA ILE A 317 3.03 -16.29 11.29
C ILE A 317 1.83 -15.43 10.92
N LEU A 318 0.88 -15.96 10.13
CA LEU A 318 -0.37 -15.27 9.79
C LEU A 318 -1.24 -15.04 11.02
N ALA A 319 -1.29 -15.99 11.96
CA ALA A 319 -1.97 -15.81 13.25
C ALA A 319 -1.33 -14.70 14.09
N GLN A 320 0.01 -14.66 14.20
CA GLN A 320 0.73 -13.55 14.84
C GLN A 320 0.50 -12.22 14.12
N GLY A 321 0.41 -12.24 12.80
CA GLY A 321 0.05 -11.09 11.98
C GLY A 321 -1.37 -10.58 12.25
N ALA A 322 -2.32 -11.47 12.51
CA ALA A 322 -3.69 -11.13 12.87
C ALA A 322 -3.76 -10.51 14.28
N GLU A 323 -3.07 -11.10 15.26
CA GLU A 323 -2.94 -10.52 16.60
C GLU A 323 -2.30 -9.12 16.58
N ALA A 324 -1.24 -8.94 15.78
CA ALA A 324 -0.60 -7.63 15.60
C ALA A 324 -1.52 -6.61 14.90
N LEU A 325 -2.42 -7.06 14.02
CA LEU A 325 -3.43 -6.20 13.38
C LEU A 325 -4.48 -5.73 14.39
N GLU A 326 -4.94 -6.61 15.28
CA GLU A 326 -5.84 -6.28 16.39
C GLU A 326 -5.19 -5.32 17.39
N ALA A 327 -3.90 -5.52 17.69
CA ALA A 327 -3.09 -4.63 18.52
C ALA A 327 -2.71 -3.29 17.84
N LYS A 328 -3.11 -3.08 16.58
CA LYS A 328 -2.81 -1.89 15.76
C LYS A 328 -1.32 -1.65 15.49
N GLU A 329 -0.49 -2.69 15.53
CA GLU A 329 0.95 -2.61 15.26
C GLU A 329 1.24 -2.80 13.76
N TYR A 330 0.75 -1.86 12.92
CA TYR A 330 0.72 -2.01 11.46
C TYR A 330 2.09 -2.28 10.79
N ALA A 331 3.18 -1.81 11.40
CA ALA A 331 4.52 -2.08 10.89
C ALA A 331 4.91 -3.56 11.04
N LYS A 332 4.56 -4.20 12.17
CA LYS A 332 4.82 -5.62 12.40
C LYS A 332 3.94 -6.49 11.52
N VAL A 333 2.68 -6.12 11.29
CA VAL A 333 1.77 -6.84 10.38
C VAL A 333 2.37 -6.98 8.98
N ARG A 334 2.98 -5.92 8.44
CA ARG A 334 3.65 -6.00 7.13
C ARG A 334 4.87 -6.92 7.14
N GLY A 335 5.64 -6.92 8.23
CA GLY A 335 6.73 -7.86 8.44
C GLY A 335 6.23 -9.30 8.43
N PHE A 336 5.24 -9.61 9.28
CA PHE A 336 4.63 -10.94 9.35
C PHE A 336 3.98 -11.37 8.04
N ALA A 337 3.31 -10.48 7.31
CA ALA A 337 2.76 -10.80 5.98
C ALA A 337 3.86 -11.21 4.99
N LYS A 338 5.00 -10.49 4.98
CA LYS A 338 6.15 -10.85 4.15
C LYS A 338 6.77 -12.18 4.58
N ASP A 339 7.00 -12.37 5.88
CA ASP A 339 7.59 -13.60 6.41
C ASP A 339 6.69 -14.81 6.15
N ALA A 340 5.36 -14.64 6.25
CA ALA A 340 4.38 -15.66 5.88
C ALA A 340 4.45 -15.99 4.39
N HIS A 341 4.53 -14.98 3.51
CA HIS A 341 4.70 -15.19 2.07
C HIS A 341 5.98 -15.98 1.75
N ASP A 342 7.10 -15.62 2.36
CA ASP A 342 8.37 -16.33 2.19
C ASP A 342 8.27 -17.79 2.70
N ALA A 343 7.59 -18.01 3.84
CA ALA A 343 7.34 -19.35 4.36
C ALA A 343 6.43 -20.21 3.45
N VAL A 344 5.39 -19.62 2.84
CA VAL A 344 4.55 -20.30 1.84
C VAL A 344 5.37 -20.71 0.63
N ARG A 345 6.28 -19.83 0.17
CA ARG A 345 7.17 -20.11 -0.95
C ARG A 345 8.13 -21.27 -0.64
N GLU A 346 8.73 -21.29 0.55
CA GLU A 346 9.57 -22.40 1.01
C GLU A 346 8.79 -23.72 1.05
N ALA A 347 7.57 -23.71 1.63
CA ALA A 347 6.70 -24.87 1.68
C ALA A 347 6.35 -25.43 0.29
N SER A 348 6.04 -24.53 -0.66
CA SER A 348 5.75 -24.92 -2.05
C SER A 348 6.96 -25.61 -2.71
N LEU A 349 8.16 -25.11 -2.47
CA LEU A 349 9.39 -25.69 -3.00
C LEU A 349 9.72 -27.03 -2.34
N LEU A 350 9.57 -27.16 -1.02
CA LEU A 350 9.76 -28.44 -0.32
C LEU A 350 8.83 -29.51 -0.85
N LYS A 351 7.58 -29.16 -1.16
CA LYS A 351 6.63 -30.08 -1.79
C LYS A 351 7.16 -30.60 -3.14
N THR A 352 7.61 -29.70 -4.02
CA THR A 352 8.16 -30.12 -5.33
C THR A 352 9.37 -31.05 -5.19
N VAL A 353 10.21 -30.82 -4.17
CA VAL A 353 11.35 -31.68 -3.86
C VAL A 353 10.90 -33.05 -3.32
N ARG A 354 9.87 -33.10 -2.47
CA ARG A 354 9.29 -34.37 -1.98
C ARG A 354 8.65 -35.19 -3.10
N GLU A 355 7.93 -34.56 -4.02
CA GLU A 355 7.39 -35.22 -5.21
C GLU A 355 8.51 -35.75 -6.12
N ALA A 356 9.57 -34.96 -6.33
CA ALA A 356 10.75 -35.41 -7.06
C ALA A 356 11.46 -36.59 -6.36
N PHE A 357 11.55 -36.57 -5.02
CA PHE A 357 12.10 -37.67 -4.25
C PHE A 357 11.28 -38.96 -4.39
N ALA A 358 9.96 -38.88 -4.32
CA ALA A 358 9.08 -40.04 -4.52
C ALA A 358 9.22 -40.64 -5.93
N SER A 359 9.29 -39.79 -6.97
CA SER A 359 9.54 -40.28 -8.34
C SER A 359 10.91 -40.95 -8.48
N LEU A 360 11.97 -40.40 -7.86
CA LEU A 360 13.29 -41.01 -7.86
C LEU A 360 13.36 -42.34 -7.09
N GLN A 361 12.53 -42.53 -6.06
CA GLN A 361 12.40 -43.81 -5.36
C GLN A 361 11.75 -44.88 -6.25
N LEU A 362 10.77 -44.50 -7.08
CA LEU A 362 10.21 -45.39 -8.11
C LEU A 362 11.26 -45.71 -9.17
N ASP A 363 12.01 -44.71 -9.65
CA ASP A 363 13.13 -44.93 -10.57
C ASP A 363 14.15 -45.93 -10.01
N ALA A 364 14.47 -45.86 -8.70
CA ALA A 364 15.37 -46.80 -8.05
C ALA A 364 14.81 -48.23 -8.02
N ALA A 365 13.51 -48.39 -7.78
CA ALA A 365 12.83 -49.68 -7.81
C ALA A 365 12.82 -50.28 -9.23
N ASP A 366 12.54 -49.46 -10.24
CA ASP A 366 12.58 -49.87 -11.65
C ASP A 366 13.99 -50.27 -12.10
N ILE A 367 15.01 -49.51 -11.70
CA ILE A 367 16.41 -49.85 -11.98
C ILE A 367 16.79 -51.18 -11.33
N ARG A 368 16.23 -51.48 -10.15
CA ARG A 368 16.45 -52.75 -9.46
C ARG A 368 15.76 -53.92 -10.16
N THR A 369 14.53 -53.77 -10.66
CA THR A 369 13.83 -54.82 -11.40
C THR A 369 14.52 -55.15 -12.73
N MET A 370 15.18 -54.16 -13.35
CA MET A 370 16.04 -54.38 -14.53
C MET A 370 17.34 -55.15 -14.21
N GLY A 371 17.76 -55.23 -12.94
CA GLY A 371 18.95 -55.97 -12.51
C GLY A 371 20.25 -55.16 -12.51
N ALA A 372 20.17 -53.84 -12.51
CA ALA A 372 21.34 -52.95 -12.42
C ALA A 372 21.78 -52.71 -10.95
N GLU A 373 23.03 -52.34 -10.74
CA GLU A 373 23.58 -52.08 -9.41
C GLU A 373 23.21 -50.65 -8.92
N VAL A 374 22.44 -50.55 -7.83
CA VAL A 374 21.77 -49.29 -7.40
C VAL A 374 22.43 -48.64 -6.16
N THR A 375 23.47 -49.25 -5.59
CA THR A 375 24.04 -48.89 -4.26
C THR A 375 24.41 -47.40 -4.12
N ASN A 376 25.08 -46.83 -5.12
CA ASN A 376 25.48 -45.42 -5.11
C ASN A 376 24.29 -44.45 -5.31
N PHE A 377 23.27 -44.86 -6.06
CA PHE A 377 22.07 -44.06 -6.28
C PHE A 377 21.19 -44.05 -5.02
N GLU A 378 21.04 -45.20 -4.36
CA GLU A 378 20.35 -45.31 -3.07
C GLU A 378 21.04 -44.50 -1.97
N GLY A 379 22.38 -44.48 -1.94
CA GLY A 379 23.14 -43.61 -1.03
C GLY A 379 22.79 -42.13 -1.18
N MET A 380 22.67 -41.63 -2.42
CA MET A 380 22.23 -40.25 -2.69
C MET A 380 20.77 -40.01 -2.28
N LEU A 381 19.88 -41.00 -2.44
CA LEU A 381 18.50 -40.90 -1.97
C LEU A 381 18.42 -40.82 -0.44
N VAL A 382 19.29 -41.51 0.29
CA VAL A 382 19.39 -41.41 1.74
C VAL A 382 19.86 -40.01 2.17
N GLU A 383 20.88 -39.45 1.50
CA GLU A 383 21.34 -38.08 1.76
C GLU A 383 20.27 -37.03 1.42
N LEU A 384 19.54 -37.23 0.31
CA LEU A 384 18.41 -36.38 -0.07
C LEU A 384 17.27 -36.47 0.96
N GLY A 385 16.97 -37.66 1.49
CA GLY A 385 16.02 -37.85 2.58
C GLY A 385 16.41 -37.05 3.83
N LYS A 386 17.68 -37.13 4.25
CA LYS A 386 18.20 -36.33 5.38
C LYS A 386 18.12 -34.82 5.13
N ALA A 387 18.39 -34.37 3.90
CA ALA A 387 18.28 -32.94 3.54
C ALA A 387 16.81 -32.46 3.57
N ILE A 388 15.86 -33.31 3.16
CA ILE A 388 14.42 -33.03 3.23
C ILE A 388 13.94 -33.00 4.69
N GLU A 389 14.39 -33.92 5.53
CA GLU A 389 14.08 -33.94 6.97
C GLU A 389 14.65 -32.71 7.70
N GLY A 390 15.85 -32.27 7.29
CA GLY A 390 16.50 -31.07 7.81
C GLY A 390 15.95 -29.74 7.24
N ASN A 391 14.99 -29.77 6.30
CA ASN A 391 14.50 -28.60 5.54
C ASN A 391 15.59 -27.79 4.82
N ASP A 392 16.72 -28.42 4.45
CA ASP A 392 17.80 -27.77 3.69
C ASP A 392 17.47 -27.79 2.18
N LEU A 393 16.72 -26.77 1.76
CA LEU A 393 16.17 -26.66 0.41
C LEU A 393 17.24 -26.52 -0.70
N PRO A 394 18.31 -25.72 -0.51
CA PRO A 394 19.38 -25.62 -1.49
C PRO A 394 20.10 -26.95 -1.73
N THR A 395 20.47 -27.68 -0.67
CA THR A 395 21.15 -28.98 -0.82
C THR A 395 20.21 -30.02 -1.38
N ALA A 396 18.95 -30.08 -0.95
CA ALA A 396 17.97 -31.03 -1.46
C ALA A 396 17.71 -30.84 -2.97
N ARG A 397 17.61 -29.60 -3.47
CA ARG A 397 17.46 -29.35 -4.93
C ARG A 397 18.69 -29.79 -5.72
N ARG A 398 19.89 -29.53 -5.20
CA ARG A 398 21.14 -30.00 -5.81
C ARG A 398 21.17 -31.52 -5.86
N LEU A 399 20.85 -32.19 -4.74
CA LEU A 399 20.80 -33.65 -4.66
C LEU A 399 19.74 -34.26 -5.58
N VAL A 400 18.56 -33.64 -5.75
CA VAL A 400 17.57 -34.09 -6.76
C VAL A 400 18.15 -34.06 -8.17
N SER A 401 18.84 -32.97 -8.55
CA SER A 401 19.44 -32.88 -9.89
C SER A 401 20.55 -33.91 -10.11
N GLN A 402 21.39 -34.14 -9.10
CA GLN A 402 22.45 -35.14 -9.14
C GLN A 402 21.88 -36.56 -9.17
N ALA A 403 20.84 -36.83 -8.37
CA ALA A 403 20.14 -38.10 -8.33
C ALA A 403 19.48 -38.42 -9.68
N ARG A 404 18.80 -37.46 -10.32
CA ARG A 404 18.23 -37.64 -11.67
C ARG A 404 19.30 -38.00 -12.70
N HIS A 405 20.37 -37.21 -12.75
CA HIS A 405 21.46 -37.48 -13.69
C HIS A 405 22.13 -38.83 -13.41
N ARG A 406 22.26 -39.20 -12.12
CA ARG A 406 22.81 -40.49 -11.74
C ARG A 406 21.90 -41.64 -12.12
N ALA A 407 20.59 -41.53 -11.92
CA ALA A 407 19.59 -42.52 -12.33
C ALA A 407 19.66 -42.78 -13.85
N GLU A 408 19.71 -41.70 -14.64
CA GLU A 408 19.84 -41.75 -16.10
C GLU A 408 21.16 -42.40 -16.51
N SER A 409 22.28 -42.00 -15.89
CA SER A 409 23.59 -42.60 -16.13
C SER A 409 23.65 -44.09 -15.74
N THR A 410 23.01 -44.51 -14.63
CA THR A 410 22.92 -45.93 -14.24
C THR A 410 22.07 -46.74 -15.21
N ARG A 411 20.96 -46.17 -15.70
CA ARG A 411 20.17 -46.79 -16.77
C ARG A 411 21.02 -46.96 -18.03
N GLU A 412 21.66 -45.89 -18.49
CA GLU A 412 22.48 -45.91 -19.70
C GLU A 412 23.66 -46.88 -19.61
N THR A 413 24.37 -46.91 -18.48
CA THR A 413 25.47 -47.87 -18.26
C THR A 413 24.98 -49.31 -18.21
N HIS A 414 23.82 -49.57 -17.60
CA HIS A 414 23.21 -50.90 -17.61
C HIS A 414 22.75 -51.31 -19.02
N PHE A 415 22.09 -50.41 -19.76
CA PHE A 415 21.76 -50.63 -21.18
C PHE A 415 23.01 -50.95 -21.99
N ARG A 416 24.10 -50.17 -21.85
CA ARG A 416 25.37 -50.46 -22.53
C ARG A 416 25.96 -51.80 -22.12
N THR A 417 25.95 -52.14 -20.83
CA THR A 417 26.50 -53.42 -20.34
C THR A 417 25.69 -54.61 -20.85
N ILE A 418 24.36 -54.52 -20.86
CA ILE A 418 23.50 -55.55 -21.45
C ILE A 418 23.75 -55.62 -22.95
N MET A 419 23.81 -54.50 -23.67
CA MET A 419 24.10 -54.50 -25.10
C MET A 419 25.49 -55.06 -25.42
N GLU A 420 26.52 -54.75 -24.62
CA GLU A 420 27.86 -55.33 -24.73
C GLU A 420 27.86 -56.82 -24.45
N ARG A 421 27.13 -57.28 -23.43
CA ARG A 421 27.01 -58.70 -23.10
C ARG A 421 26.20 -59.46 -24.15
N SER A 422 25.12 -58.87 -24.65
CA SER A 422 24.32 -59.38 -25.77
C SER A 422 25.17 -59.45 -27.03
N LEU A 423 25.96 -58.41 -27.33
CA LEU A 423 26.95 -58.42 -28.40
C LEU A 423 27.99 -59.52 -28.18
N GLN A 424 28.53 -59.71 -26.98
CA GLN A 424 29.48 -60.79 -26.69
C GLN A 424 28.85 -62.18 -26.87
N ILE A 425 27.61 -62.40 -26.42
CA ILE A 425 26.88 -63.66 -26.59
C ILE A 425 26.57 -63.89 -28.07
N ILE A 426 26.15 -62.86 -28.80
CA ILE A 426 25.91 -62.92 -30.24
C ILE A 426 27.22 -63.15 -30.99
N LEU A 427 28.34 -62.52 -30.62
CA LEU A 427 29.66 -62.73 -31.21
C LEU A 427 30.20 -64.13 -30.89
N ALA A 428 29.98 -64.65 -29.68
CA ALA A 428 30.32 -66.02 -29.31
C ALA A 428 29.51 -67.02 -30.15
N ASN A 429 28.21 -66.80 -30.35
CA ASN A 429 27.38 -67.65 -31.22
C ASN A 429 27.53 -67.35 -32.71
N ALA A 430 28.10 -66.21 -33.11
CA ALA A 430 28.52 -65.95 -34.49
C ALA A 430 29.64 -66.92 -34.91
N THR A 431 30.45 -67.40 -33.95
CA THR A 431 31.39 -68.49 -34.22
C THR A 431 30.71 -69.83 -34.55
N ARG A 432 29.40 -69.95 -34.30
CA ARG A 432 28.54 -71.10 -34.62
C ARG A 432 27.66 -70.93 -35.87
N GLY A 433 27.81 -69.83 -36.63
CA GLY A 433 27.11 -69.65 -37.93
C GLY A 433 25.91 -68.69 -37.96
N LEU A 434 25.71 -67.88 -36.92
CA LEU A 434 24.58 -66.94 -36.83
C LEU A 434 24.72 -65.77 -37.84
N ASP A 435 23.71 -65.54 -38.69
CA ASP A 435 23.76 -64.55 -39.79
C ASP A 435 23.81 -63.10 -39.23
N PRO A 436 24.70 -62.21 -39.74
CA PRO A 436 24.75 -60.79 -39.36
C PRO A 436 23.43 -60.01 -39.48
N VAL A 437 22.49 -60.42 -40.33
CA VAL A 437 21.14 -59.82 -40.42
C VAL A 437 20.28 -60.25 -39.23
N VAL A 438 20.35 -61.52 -38.85
CA VAL A 438 19.63 -62.10 -37.70
C VAL A 438 20.20 -61.55 -36.39
N ALA A 439 21.53 -61.43 -36.28
CA ALA A 439 22.20 -60.77 -35.17
C ALA A 439 21.71 -59.31 -34.97
N ARG A 440 21.49 -58.56 -36.06
CA ARG A 440 20.97 -57.19 -35.99
C ARG A 440 19.48 -57.14 -35.61
N GLN A 441 18.69 -58.14 -35.98
CA GLN A 441 17.30 -58.25 -35.55
C GLN A 441 17.19 -58.62 -34.08
N LEU A 442 18.00 -59.58 -33.61
CA LEU A 442 18.09 -59.94 -32.19
C LEU A 442 18.51 -58.75 -31.34
N LEU A 443 19.49 -57.94 -31.79
CA LEU A 443 19.86 -56.71 -31.09
C LEU A 443 18.71 -55.68 -31.04
N ARG A 444 17.87 -55.59 -32.08
CA ARG A 444 16.68 -54.72 -32.06
C ARG A 444 15.59 -55.23 -31.12
N GLU A 445 15.33 -56.53 -31.09
CA GLU A 445 14.34 -57.10 -30.18
C GLU A 445 14.79 -57.04 -28.71
N VAL A 446 16.11 -57.16 -28.47
CA VAL A 446 16.70 -56.87 -27.16
C VAL A 446 16.52 -55.40 -26.81
N ASP A 447 16.78 -54.47 -27.73
CA ASP A 447 16.55 -53.04 -27.54
C ASP A 447 15.06 -52.72 -27.25
N ASP A 448 14.14 -53.33 -27.99
CA ASP A 448 12.69 -53.21 -27.81
C ASP A 448 12.21 -53.82 -26.47
N ALA A 449 12.73 -54.97 -26.07
CA ALA A 449 12.36 -55.59 -24.80
C ALA A 449 12.95 -54.83 -23.59
N MET A 450 14.15 -54.27 -23.75
CA MET A 450 14.81 -53.42 -22.77
C MET A 450 14.11 -52.06 -22.62
N THR A 451 13.63 -51.45 -23.70
CA THR A 451 12.80 -50.22 -23.63
C THR A 451 11.43 -50.47 -23.00
N LEU A 452 10.90 -51.69 -23.12
CA LEU A 452 9.67 -52.14 -22.47
C LEU A 452 9.87 -52.66 -21.03
N GLY A 453 11.10 -52.66 -20.50
CA GLY A 453 11.42 -53.06 -19.12
C GLY A 453 11.27 -54.55 -18.83
N LYS A 454 11.38 -55.42 -19.84
CA LYS A 454 11.26 -56.88 -19.68
C LYS A 454 12.64 -57.53 -19.56
N ALA A 455 12.77 -58.51 -18.67
CA ALA A 455 13.98 -59.34 -18.59
C ALA A 455 14.07 -60.24 -19.84
N VAL A 456 15.20 -60.16 -20.55
CA VAL A 456 15.45 -60.93 -21.78
C VAL A 456 16.40 -62.09 -21.49
N ASP A 457 15.95 -63.31 -21.76
CA ASP A 457 16.84 -64.47 -21.81
C ASP A 457 17.37 -64.64 -23.25
N MET A 458 18.58 -64.13 -23.47
CA MET A 458 19.22 -64.11 -24.79
C MET A 458 19.48 -65.54 -25.32
N GLN A 459 19.65 -66.52 -24.44
CA GLN A 459 19.99 -67.88 -24.87
C GLN A 459 18.77 -68.56 -25.51
N ALA A 460 17.59 -68.41 -24.89
CA ALA A 460 16.34 -68.96 -25.43
C ALA A 460 15.91 -68.34 -26.76
N LEU A 461 16.11 -67.02 -26.93
CA LEU A 461 15.79 -66.32 -28.19
C LEU A 461 16.77 -66.68 -29.32
N ILE A 462 18.05 -66.89 -29.00
CA ILE A 462 19.04 -67.37 -29.96
C ILE A 462 18.68 -68.78 -30.41
N ASP A 463 18.37 -69.68 -29.48
CA ASP A 463 18.07 -71.08 -29.79
C ASP A 463 16.86 -71.19 -30.74
N GLN A 464 15.78 -70.45 -30.47
CA GLN A 464 14.58 -70.44 -31.33
C GLN A 464 14.86 -69.88 -32.74
N ARG A 465 15.73 -68.87 -32.86
CA ARG A 465 16.05 -68.23 -34.15
C ARG A 465 17.07 -69.03 -34.96
N MET A 466 17.98 -69.73 -34.28
CA MET A 466 18.89 -70.68 -34.91
C MET A 466 18.10 -71.82 -35.56
N GLU A 467 17.06 -72.36 -34.91
CA GLU A 467 16.18 -73.37 -35.51
C GLU A 467 15.49 -72.88 -36.80
N ASP A 468 14.98 -71.65 -36.81
CA ASP A 468 14.34 -71.05 -37.99
C ASP A 468 15.34 -70.74 -39.13
N GLN A 469 16.55 -70.26 -38.78
CA GLN A 469 17.61 -69.97 -39.74
C GLN A 469 18.17 -71.27 -40.33
N ASP A 470 18.38 -72.29 -39.50
CA ASP A 470 18.87 -73.61 -39.89
C ASP A 470 17.95 -74.22 -40.95
N ALA A 471 16.63 -74.11 -40.79
CA ALA A 471 15.64 -74.55 -41.79
C ALA A 471 15.72 -73.76 -43.13
N GLN A 472 16.09 -72.48 -43.11
CA GLN A 472 16.31 -71.70 -44.35
C GLN A 472 17.64 -71.99 -45.02
N THR A 473 18.72 -72.17 -44.24
CA THR A 473 20.04 -72.55 -44.76
C THR A 473 20.02 -73.95 -45.35
N GLU A 474 19.29 -74.88 -44.75
CA GLU A 474 19.05 -76.22 -45.32
C GLU A 474 18.39 -76.11 -46.72
N GLY A 475 17.42 -75.21 -46.89
CA GLY A 475 16.81 -74.91 -48.18
C GLY A 475 17.79 -74.38 -49.25
N LYS A 476 18.66 -73.41 -48.90
CA LYS A 476 19.66 -72.81 -49.83
C LYS A 476 20.82 -73.74 -50.16
N LEU A 477 21.31 -74.49 -49.18
CA LEU A 477 22.37 -75.45 -49.37
C LEU A 477 21.90 -76.60 -50.27
N ASN A 478 20.63 -77.01 -50.16
CA ASN A 478 20.03 -77.95 -51.12
C ASN A 478 20.12 -77.45 -52.58
N GLU A 479 19.93 -76.15 -52.83
CA GLU A 479 20.15 -75.56 -54.16
C GLU A 479 21.64 -75.51 -54.57
N ARG A 480 22.56 -75.15 -53.67
CA ARG A 480 24.00 -75.15 -53.96
C ARG A 480 24.54 -76.55 -54.25
N VAL A 481 24.09 -77.57 -53.51
CA VAL A 481 24.42 -78.97 -53.78
C VAL A 481 23.95 -79.34 -55.19
N LEU A 482 22.74 -78.92 -55.60
CA LEU A 482 22.27 -79.11 -56.97
C LEU A 482 23.14 -78.39 -58.02
N ARG A 483 23.68 -77.18 -57.76
CA ARG A 483 24.59 -76.44 -58.67
C ARG A 483 26.03 -76.92 -58.70
N ALA A 484 26.64 -77.22 -57.57
CA ALA A 484 27.99 -77.78 -57.52
C ALA A 484 28.02 -79.17 -58.16
N ARG A 485 26.92 -79.94 -58.04
CA ARG A 485 26.69 -81.14 -58.86
C ARG A 485 26.79 -80.81 -60.35
N ASP A 486 26.25 -79.67 -60.78
CA ASP A 486 26.31 -79.22 -62.18
C ASP A 486 27.70 -78.64 -62.60
N ASP A 487 28.45 -77.92 -61.72
CA ASP A 487 29.79 -77.34 -61.97
C ASP A 487 30.95 -78.35 -61.90
N ILE A 488 30.89 -79.32 -60.99
CA ILE A 488 31.81 -80.46 -61.02
C ILE A 488 31.56 -81.26 -62.29
N VAL A 489 30.29 -81.39 -62.70
CA VAL A 489 29.93 -81.90 -64.03
C VAL A 489 30.55 -81.03 -65.16
N ALA A 490 30.99 -79.77 -64.93
CA ALA A 490 31.68 -78.86 -65.88
C ALA A 490 33.23 -78.81 -65.80
N LEU A 491 33.86 -78.89 -64.63
CA LEU A 491 35.33 -79.07 -64.54
C LEU A 491 35.76 -80.47 -64.96
N ARG A 492 34.89 -81.46 -64.76
CA ARG A 492 34.99 -82.76 -65.43
C ARG A 492 34.96 -82.60 -66.96
N GLN A 493 34.28 -81.58 -67.49
CA GLN A 493 34.36 -81.20 -68.91
C GLN A 493 35.65 -80.42 -69.28
N ALA A 494 36.36 -79.74 -68.34
CA ALA A 494 37.60 -78.94 -68.52
C ALA A 494 38.95 -79.71 -68.37
N GLY A 495 38.88 -81.03 -68.21
CA GLY A 495 40.03 -81.93 -68.38
C GLY A 495 40.93 -82.12 -67.16
N GLN A 496 40.56 -81.63 -65.97
CA GLN A 496 41.18 -82.11 -64.72
C GLN A 496 40.56 -83.46 -64.33
N THR A 497 41.38 -84.50 -64.20
CA THR A 497 40.96 -85.88 -63.87
C THR A 497 40.53 -86.09 -62.42
N ASP A 498 40.81 -85.15 -61.52
CA ASP A 498 40.60 -85.30 -60.08
C ASP A 498 39.19 -84.85 -59.64
N THR A 499 38.15 -85.29 -60.37
CA THR A 499 36.75 -84.94 -60.06
C THR A 499 36.02 -85.98 -59.21
N VAL A 500 36.54 -87.21 -59.09
CA VAL A 500 35.97 -88.26 -58.21
C VAL A 500 36.10 -87.87 -56.73
N ALA A 501 37.19 -87.19 -56.37
CA ALA A 501 37.35 -86.60 -55.05
C ALA A 501 36.31 -85.49 -54.80
N LEU A 502 35.95 -84.72 -55.84
CA LEU A 502 34.93 -83.68 -55.74
C LEU A 502 33.50 -84.27 -55.60
N GLU A 503 33.16 -85.41 -56.25
CA GLU A 503 31.87 -86.11 -56.06
C GLU A 503 31.74 -86.78 -54.68
N GLY A 504 32.84 -87.35 -54.16
CA GLY A 504 32.89 -87.85 -52.78
C GLY A 504 32.68 -86.73 -51.76
N LYS A 505 33.38 -85.60 -51.95
CA LYS A 505 33.17 -84.38 -51.14
C LYS A 505 31.73 -83.85 -51.27
N LEU A 506 31.08 -84.02 -52.42
CA LEU A 506 29.69 -83.60 -52.64
C LEU A 506 28.67 -84.51 -51.90
N ALA A 507 28.89 -85.83 -51.86
CA ALA A 507 28.07 -86.76 -51.10
C ALA A 507 28.25 -86.56 -49.58
N ASP A 508 29.49 -86.31 -49.14
CA ASP A 508 29.81 -85.95 -47.77
C ASP A 508 29.17 -84.60 -47.38
N ALA A 509 29.11 -83.65 -48.32
CA ALA A 509 28.39 -82.39 -48.13
C ALA A 509 26.87 -82.61 -47.95
N ALA A 510 26.24 -83.54 -48.68
CA ALA A 510 24.81 -83.84 -48.54
C ALA A 510 24.46 -84.56 -47.22
N ILE A 511 25.33 -85.46 -46.75
CA ILE A 511 25.17 -86.15 -45.45
C ILE A 511 25.42 -85.18 -44.29
N ALA A 512 26.44 -84.32 -44.41
CA ALA A 512 26.68 -83.25 -43.43
C ALA A 512 25.47 -82.32 -43.30
N MET A 513 24.74 -82.08 -44.40
CA MET A 513 23.49 -81.33 -44.37
C MET A 513 22.39 -82.03 -43.57
N GLN A 514 22.16 -83.34 -43.78
CA GLN A 514 21.14 -84.14 -43.10
C GLN A 514 21.36 -84.29 -41.59
N GLU A 515 22.60 -84.17 -41.14
CA GLU A 515 22.97 -84.23 -39.72
C GLU A 515 23.03 -82.84 -39.05
N GLY A 516 22.54 -81.79 -39.73
CA GLY A 516 22.56 -80.42 -39.21
C GLY A 516 23.94 -79.76 -39.19
N ARG A 517 24.94 -80.34 -39.85
CA ARG A 517 26.31 -79.82 -39.97
C ARG A 517 26.45 -78.93 -41.21
N TYR A 518 25.60 -77.90 -41.30
CA TYR A 518 25.47 -77.02 -42.47
C TYR A 518 26.77 -76.30 -42.85
N LEU A 519 27.55 -75.86 -41.85
CA LEU A 519 28.88 -75.27 -42.07
C LEU A 519 29.88 -76.25 -42.68
N GLN A 520 29.78 -77.54 -42.35
CA GLN A 520 30.65 -78.55 -42.95
C GLN A 520 30.21 -78.85 -44.39
N SER A 521 28.91 -78.84 -44.66
CA SER A 521 28.36 -78.90 -46.02
C SER A 521 28.81 -77.71 -46.87
N ASP A 522 28.72 -76.49 -46.33
CA ASP A 522 29.13 -75.23 -46.97
C ASP A 522 30.65 -75.16 -47.17
N ALA A 523 31.45 -75.60 -46.21
CA ALA A 523 32.91 -75.67 -46.33
C ALA A 523 33.36 -76.74 -47.33
N LEU A 524 32.61 -77.84 -47.47
CA LEU A 524 32.90 -78.84 -48.49
C LEU A 524 32.58 -78.29 -49.88
N LEU A 525 31.46 -77.56 -50.02
CA LEU A 525 31.09 -76.84 -51.24
C LEU A 525 32.05 -75.67 -51.57
N ASP A 526 32.50 -74.90 -50.58
CA ASP A 526 33.50 -73.84 -50.72
C ASP A 526 34.90 -74.41 -50.98
N SER A 527 35.28 -75.58 -50.43
CA SER A 527 36.52 -76.24 -50.84
C SER A 527 36.40 -76.77 -52.27
N ILE A 528 35.21 -77.27 -52.64
CA ILE A 528 34.89 -77.64 -54.02
C ILE A 528 35.04 -76.39 -54.91
N GLU A 529 34.71 -75.16 -54.48
CA GLU A 529 34.85 -73.89 -55.23
C GLU A 529 36.25 -73.18 -55.08
N HIS A 530 36.96 -73.43 -53.99
CA HIS A 530 38.28 -72.89 -53.67
C HIS A 530 39.38 -73.72 -54.31
N ASP A 531 39.25 -75.04 -54.40
CA ASP A 531 40.10 -75.87 -55.25
C ASP A 531 39.96 -75.42 -56.73
N ILE A 532 38.77 -74.91 -57.10
CA ILE A 532 38.49 -74.27 -58.39
C ILE A 532 39.18 -72.88 -58.55
N SER A 533 39.61 -72.18 -57.49
CA SER A 533 40.16 -70.79 -57.52
C SER A 533 41.55 -70.53 -56.89
N ALA A 534 41.98 -71.21 -55.83
CA ALA A 534 43.33 -71.18 -55.24
C ALA A 534 44.40 -71.67 -56.20
N THR A 535 43.99 -72.42 -57.22
CA THR A 535 44.74 -72.65 -58.44
C THR A 535 45.07 -71.34 -59.22
N ARG A 536 44.75 -70.13 -58.70
CA ARG A 536 45.00 -68.81 -59.33
C ARG A 536 45.71 -67.68 -58.50
N GLU A 537 45.78 -67.62 -57.14
CA GLU A 537 46.14 -66.37 -56.38
C GLU A 537 47.39 -66.38 -55.44
N SER A 538 48.02 -67.52 -55.13
CA SER A 538 49.15 -67.60 -54.15
C SER A 538 50.41 -66.78 -54.49
N LEU A 539 50.37 -66.02 -55.56
CA LEU A 539 51.49 -65.29 -56.04
C LEU A 539 51.59 -63.88 -55.40
N ARG A 540 50.55 -63.30 -54.74
CA ARG A 540 50.26 -61.82 -54.58
C ARG A 540 50.98 -60.85 -53.57
N SER A 541 51.25 -61.20 -52.32
CA SER A 541 51.13 -60.18 -51.23
C SER A 541 52.41 -59.82 -50.47
N THR A 542 53.51 -60.53 -50.68
CA THR A 542 54.75 -60.40 -49.89
C THR A 542 55.55 -59.15 -50.24
N ALA A 543 54.89 -57.99 -50.20
CA ALA A 543 55.33 -56.84 -50.92
C ALA A 543 55.23 -55.48 -50.16
N ALA A 544 54.08 -54.91 -49.82
CA ALA A 544 54.01 -53.45 -49.56
C ALA A 544 54.43 -52.94 -48.15
N GLU A 545 54.69 -53.81 -47.18
CA GLU A 545 54.39 -53.48 -45.77
C GLU A 545 55.50 -52.75 -45.01
N VAL A 546 56.75 -53.05 -45.31
CA VAL A 546 57.83 -52.58 -44.46
C VAL A 546 58.07 -51.07 -44.60
N LEU A 547 57.59 -50.39 -45.65
CA LEU A 547 57.73 -48.93 -45.84
C LEU A 547 57.17 -48.02 -44.77
N GLY A 548 56.08 -48.39 -44.12
CA GLY A 548 55.21 -47.36 -43.54
C GLY A 548 55.70 -46.84 -42.20
N GLN A 549 56.22 -47.72 -41.36
CA GLN A 549 56.50 -47.47 -39.94
C GLN A 549 57.42 -46.28 -39.72
N ALA A 550 58.44 -46.20 -40.54
CA ALA A 550 59.29 -45.06 -40.72
C ALA A 550 58.60 -43.68 -40.65
N ARG A 551 57.40 -43.48 -41.23
CA ARG A 551 56.72 -42.17 -41.32
C ARG A 551 56.35 -41.53 -39.99
N GLY A 552 56.26 -42.29 -38.90
CA GLY A 552 55.28 -42.01 -37.85
C GLY A 552 55.76 -41.16 -36.67
N GLU A 553 56.83 -41.56 -36.02
CA GLU A 553 57.19 -40.92 -34.75
C GLU A 553 57.59 -39.47 -34.94
N VAL A 554 58.23 -39.16 -36.06
CA VAL A 554 58.67 -37.81 -36.48
C VAL A 554 57.56 -36.76 -36.42
N ALA A 555 56.30 -37.17 -36.47
CA ALA A 555 55.20 -36.23 -36.41
C ALA A 555 54.84 -35.76 -34.98
N ARG A 556 55.12 -36.53 -33.91
CA ARG A 556 54.55 -36.28 -32.56
C ARG A 556 55.26 -35.22 -31.73
N ALA A 557 56.59 -35.17 -31.70
CA ALA A 557 57.28 -34.09 -30.98
C ALA A 557 56.97 -32.72 -31.59
N ARG A 558 56.81 -32.67 -32.92
CA ARG A 558 56.44 -31.47 -33.70
C ARG A 558 55.16 -30.79 -33.20
N ALA A 559 54.28 -31.50 -32.49
CA ALA A 559 52.98 -30.98 -32.06
C ALA A 559 52.99 -30.30 -30.67
N ASP A 560 53.85 -30.69 -29.73
CA ASP A 560 53.91 -30.12 -28.36
C ASP A 560 54.68 -28.79 -28.30
N GLY A 561 54.91 -28.18 -29.47
CA GLY A 561 55.78 -27.01 -29.65
C GLY A 561 57.26 -27.36 -29.64
N ILE A 562 57.60 -28.60 -30.00
CA ILE A 562 58.95 -29.18 -29.83
C ILE A 562 59.53 -29.79 -31.15
N PRO A 563 60.81 -29.67 -31.53
CA PRO A 563 61.29 -29.95 -32.94
C PRO A 563 61.79 -31.40 -33.31
N VAL A 564 61.52 -31.96 -34.55
CA VAL A 564 61.87 -33.36 -35.08
C VAL A 564 62.07 -33.54 -36.63
N ASP A 565 63.30 -33.71 -37.18
CA ASP A 565 63.57 -33.73 -38.65
C ASP A 565 64.18 -35.03 -39.27
N ALA A 566 64.77 -35.95 -38.49
CA ALA A 566 65.68 -36.99 -39.02
C ALA A 566 65.02 -38.25 -39.63
N ALA A 567 63.71 -38.46 -39.49
CA ALA A 567 63.06 -39.74 -39.80
C ALA A 567 62.03 -39.68 -40.97
N ASP A 568 62.34 -38.95 -42.06
CA ASP A 568 61.42 -38.77 -43.22
C ASP A 568 61.90 -39.41 -44.56
N GLN A 569 63.17 -39.83 -44.67
CA GLN A 569 63.79 -40.25 -45.95
C GLN A 569 63.67 -41.76 -46.26
N MET A 570 63.59 -42.62 -45.24
CA MET A 570 63.71 -44.09 -45.30
C MET A 570 62.49 -44.81 -45.87
N LEU A 571 61.84 -44.18 -46.84
CA LEU A 571 60.39 -44.18 -46.85
C LEU A 571 59.75 -44.19 -48.24
N LYS A 572 60.49 -44.01 -49.32
CA LYS A 572 59.92 -43.92 -50.69
C LYS A 572 60.21 -45.15 -51.58
N ASP A 573 61.28 -45.91 -51.30
CA ASP A 573 61.81 -46.87 -52.28
C ASP A 573 61.01 -48.15 -52.42
N ALA A 574 60.40 -48.65 -51.36
CA ALA A 574 59.59 -49.84 -51.48
C ALA A 574 58.19 -49.59 -52.10
N GLU A 575 57.92 -48.41 -52.68
CA GLU A 575 56.58 -48.10 -53.23
C GLU A 575 56.28 -48.61 -54.66
N THR A 576 57.21 -49.16 -55.47
CA THR A 576 57.00 -49.37 -56.93
C THR A 576 56.68 -50.80 -57.41
N SER A 577 57.38 -51.83 -56.93
CA SER A 577 57.28 -53.22 -57.45
C SER A 577 55.93 -53.90 -57.19
N TYR A 578 55.11 -53.23 -56.41
CA TYR A 578 53.82 -53.69 -55.96
C TYR A 578 52.71 -53.57 -57.03
N SER A 579 52.90 -52.90 -58.17
CA SER A 579 51.78 -52.44 -59.02
C SER A 579 51.34 -53.31 -60.23
N GLU A 580 51.99 -54.45 -60.60
CA GLU A 580 51.78 -55.13 -61.92
C GLU A 580 51.22 -56.57 -61.91
N ALA A 581 50.74 -57.05 -60.78
CA ALA A 581 50.33 -58.43 -60.62
C ALA A 581 51.38 -59.55 -60.57
N ARG A 582 52.61 -59.13 -60.28
CA ARG A 582 53.80 -59.94 -60.00
C ARG A 582 54.28 -59.59 -58.61
N TYR A 583 54.53 -60.56 -57.76
CA TYR A 583 54.08 -60.32 -56.40
C TYR A 583 54.90 -61.00 -55.28
N GLY A 584 56.01 -61.63 -55.62
CA GLY A 584 57.01 -62.03 -54.63
C GLY A 584 57.89 -60.90 -54.06
N ASP A 585 57.86 -59.65 -54.57
CA ASP A 585 59.07 -58.80 -54.68
C ASP A 585 59.26 -57.55 -53.76
N THR A 586 58.37 -57.10 -52.86
CA THR A 586 58.45 -55.72 -52.25
C THR A 586 58.71 -55.60 -50.71
N ILE A 587 58.60 -56.66 -49.89
CA ILE A 587 58.40 -56.57 -48.40
C ILE A 587 59.57 -56.10 -47.53
N TYR A 588 60.72 -55.73 -48.07
CA TYR A 588 61.94 -55.68 -47.27
C TYR A 588 62.35 -54.31 -46.69
N ALA A 589 61.96 -53.15 -47.26
CA ALA A 589 62.61 -51.85 -46.96
C ALA A 589 61.78 -50.78 -46.21
N GLY A 590 61.97 -50.54 -44.90
CA GLY A 590 61.23 -49.49 -44.15
C GLY A 590 60.93 -49.67 -42.63
N LYS A 591 61.37 -50.75 -41.97
CA LYS A 591 61.20 -50.96 -40.51
C LYS A 591 62.11 -50.08 -39.62
N ALA A 592 62.87 -49.15 -40.20
CA ALA A 592 64.09 -48.61 -39.58
C ALA A 592 63.97 -47.21 -38.92
N CYS A 593 62.81 -46.54 -38.88
CA CYS A 593 62.76 -45.07 -38.81
C CYS A 593 61.80 -44.50 -37.72
N ILE A 594 61.66 -45.16 -36.58
CA ILE A 594 60.65 -44.84 -35.54
C ILE A 594 61.25 -44.21 -34.27
N SER A 595 62.27 -44.78 -33.63
CA SER A 595 62.62 -44.55 -32.21
C SER A 595 63.09 -43.15 -31.68
N GLU A 596 62.86 -41.99 -32.33
CA GLU A 596 63.64 -40.74 -32.11
C GLU A 596 62.93 -39.55 -31.39
N VAL A 597 61.70 -39.65 -30.84
CA VAL A 597 60.81 -38.46 -30.66
C VAL A 597 60.45 -37.98 -29.23
N GLU A 598 60.71 -38.70 -28.14
CA GLU A 598 59.92 -38.52 -26.89
C GLU A 598 60.42 -37.51 -25.80
N GLU A 599 61.55 -36.82 -25.91
CA GLU A 599 62.25 -36.21 -24.73
C GLU A 599 61.87 -34.76 -24.27
N LEU A 600 60.89 -34.06 -24.83
CA LEU A 600 61.09 -32.62 -25.11
C LEU A 600 60.09 -31.61 -24.40
N ALA A 601 59.19 -32.01 -23.49
CA ALA A 601 57.93 -31.28 -23.17
C ALA A 601 57.76 -30.47 -21.82
N GLN A 602 58.78 -30.23 -20.98
CA GLN A 602 58.57 -29.91 -19.53
C GLN A 602 58.72 -28.44 -19.01
N ALA A 603 58.91 -27.38 -19.81
CA ALA A 603 59.45 -26.08 -19.31
C ALA A 603 58.50 -24.87 -19.06
N ASN A 604 57.19 -24.91 -19.35
CA ASN A 604 56.43 -23.67 -19.61
C ASN A 604 55.61 -23.04 -18.45
N ALA A 605 55.93 -23.35 -17.18
CA ALA A 605 55.05 -23.13 -16.01
C ALA A 605 55.22 -21.80 -15.21
N ASP A 606 56.15 -20.89 -15.54
CA ASP A 606 56.64 -19.86 -14.59
C ASP A 606 56.00 -18.44 -14.61
N SER A 607 55.05 -18.10 -15.49
CA SER A 607 54.68 -16.68 -15.71
C SER A 607 53.62 -16.07 -14.75
N ARG A 608 53.39 -16.66 -13.58
CA ARG A 608 52.48 -16.18 -12.49
C ARG A 608 52.91 -14.85 -11.80
N ARG A 609 53.84 -14.07 -12.35
CA ARG A 609 54.55 -12.94 -11.68
C ARG A 609 53.89 -11.54 -11.76
N GLN A 610 52.66 -11.35 -12.24
CA GLN A 610 52.13 -10.02 -12.58
C GLN A 610 51.21 -9.32 -11.53
N SER A 611 50.88 -9.95 -10.40
CA SER A 611 49.95 -9.41 -9.38
C SER A 611 50.51 -8.31 -8.46
N VAL A 612 51.73 -7.82 -8.68
CA VAL A 612 52.49 -6.97 -7.74
C VAL A 612 52.33 -5.45 -7.98
N ARG A 613 51.60 -5.01 -9.02
CA ARG A 613 51.61 -3.59 -9.47
C ARG A 613 50.54 -2.65 -8.89
N GLU A 614 49.55 -3.13 -8.14
CA GLU A 614 48.37 -2.33 -7.75
C GLU A 614 48.55 -1.53 -6.43
N GLU A 615 49.45 -1.93 -5.54
CA GLU A 615 49.59 -1.35 -4.18
C GLU A 615 50.28 0.03 -4.11
N THR A 616 50.95 0.49 -5.17
CA THR A 616 51.81 1.69 -5.12
C THR A 616 51.10 3.03 -5.30
N ARG A 617 49.81 3.06 -5.67
CA ARG A 617 49.12 4.30 -6.07
C ARG A 617 48.51 5.12 -4.92
N ILE A 618 48.18 4.50 -3.79
CA ILE A 618 47.40 5.13 -2.68
C ILE A 618 48.27 6.02 -1.76
N LYS A 619 49.61 5.89 -1.80
CA LYS A 619 50.51 6.56 -0.85
C LYS A 619 50.91 8.00 -1.23
N LEU A 620 50.64 8.47 -2.45
CA LEU A 620 51.18 9.75 -2.96
C LEU A 620 50.31 10.99 -2.66
N GLU A 621 48.99 10.86 -2.56
CA GLU A 621 48.07 12.01 -2.44
C GLU A 621 48.06 12.69 -1.05
N ARG A 622 48.53 12.01 0.00
CA ARG A 622 48.45 12.49 1.40
C ARG A 622 49.63 13.40 1.82
N MET A 623 50.67 13.49 0.99
CA MET A 623 51.93 14.20 1.28
C MET A 623 51.91 15.70 0.89
N GLU A 624 51.05 16.09 -0.07
CA GLU A 624 51.01 17.44 -0.66
C GLU A 624 50.15 18.46 0.12
N GLY A 625 49.33 18.02 1.08
CA GLY A 625 48.46 18.89 1.88
C GLY A 625 49.16 19.61 3.03
N ILE A 626 50.19 19.01 3.63
CA ILE A 626 50.84 19.48 4.87
C ILE A 626 51.86 20.61 4.57
N HIS A 627 52.53 20.58 3.41
CA HIS A 627 53.56 21.56 3.03
C HIS A 627 53.04 23.00 2.85
N ARG A 628 51.77 23.20 2.45
CA ARG A 628 51.22 24.55 2.17
C ARG A 628 50.98 25.42 3.41
N ARG A 629 50.79 24.82 4.59
CA ARG A 629 50.51 25.56 5.84
C ARG A 629 51.78 26.09 6.51
N MET A 630 52.93 25.44 6.30
CA MET A 630 54.20 25.82 6.92
C MET A 630 54.80 27.14 6.39
N GLU A 631 54.52 27.50 5.14
CA GLU A 631 55.07 28.72 4.52
C GLU A 631 54.46 30.02 5.06
N VAL A 632 53.19 30.03 5.49
CA VAL A 632 52.49 31.24 5.97
C VAL A 632 53.07 31.73 7.30
N VAL A 633 53.25 30.81 8.25
CA VAL A 633 53.67 31.09 9.64
C VAL A 633 55.10 31.63 9.75
N ARG A 634 55.98 31.29 8.80
CA ARG A 634 57.37 31.78 8.77
C ARG A 634 57.50 33.27 8.51
N SER A 635 56.57 33.86 7.76
CA SER A 635 56.62 35.26 7.37
C SER A 635 56.34 36.23 8.53
N GLU A 636 55.45 35.85 9.46
CA GLU A 636 54.97 36.70 10.55
C GLU A 636 55.96 36.83 11.73
N ILE A 637 56.79 35.80 11.94
CA ILE A 637 57.83 35.74 12.99
C ILE A 637 58.93 36.78 12.74
N THR A 638 59.30 37.00 11.47
CA THR A 638 60.39 37.90 11.06
C THR A 638 60.13 39.38 11.37
N ASP A 639 58.88 39.83 11.34
CA ASP A 639 58.51 41.24 11.55
C ASP A 639 58.47 41.68 13.02
N LEU A 640 58.24 40.75 13.94
CA LEU A 640 58.08 41.03 15.38
C LEU A 640 59.41 41.17 16.13
N VAL A 641 60.41 40.39 15.73
CA VAL A 641 61.73 40.37 16.36
C VAL A 641 62.46 41.71 16.20
N ALA A 642 62.12 42.51 15.18
CA ALA A 642 62.69 43.83 14.92
C ALA A 642 62.28 44.93 15.94
N GLN A 643 61.27 44.69 16.81
CA GLN A 643 60.74 45.64 17.79
C GLN A 643 61.22 45.38 19.24
N ASN A 644 62.32 44.63 19.41
CA ASN A 644 62.93 44.22 20.70
C ASN A 644 62.04 43.32 21.58
N LEU A 645 61.31 42.38 20.97
CA LEU A 645 60.48 41.35 21.63
C LEU A 645 61.02 39.94 21.34
N ASP A 646 61.01 39.03 22.33
CA ASP A 646 61.62 37.69 22.23
C ASP A 646 60.60 36.60 21.79
N LEU A 647 60.87 35.94 20.65
CA LEU A 647 59.98 34.95 20.00
C LEU A 647 60.70 33.65 19.60
N ALA A 648 61.86 33.35 20.21
CA ALA A 648 62.69 32.20 19.86
C ALA A 648 61.98 30.83 19.88
N ARG A 649 60.94 30.67 20.72
CA ARG A 649 60.16 29.42 20.84
C ARG A 649 59.26 29.09 19.64
N ALA A 650 58.78 30.07 18.89
CA ALA A 650 57.87 29.85 17.75
C ALA A 650 58.59 29.40 16.47
N ALA A 651 59.84 29.86 16.28
CA ALA A 651 60.66 29.48 15.12
C ALA A 651 61.18 28.03 15.25
N THR A 652 61.48 27.58 16.47
CA THR A 652 61.95 26.22 16.72
C THR A 652 60.88 25.14 16.49
N THR A 653 59.60 25.44 16.70
CA THR A 653 58.50 24.48 16.51
C THR A 653 58.15 24.24 15.04
N LEU A 654 58.24 25.25 14.16
CA LEU A 654 58.07 25.07 12.69
C LEU A 654 59.16 24.21 12.07
N SER A 655 60.41 24.35 12.51
CA SER A 655 61.53 23.54 12.00
C SER A 655 61.39 22.06 12.39
N ALA A 656 60.72 21.75 13.50
CA ALA A 656 60.46 20.37 13.93
C ALA A 656 59.36 19.69 13.09
N ALA A 657 58.39 20.45 12.57
CA ALA A 657 57.32 19.91 11.72
C ALA A 657 57.82 19.43 10.34
N GLU A 658 58.80 20.13 9.76
CA GLU A 658 59.39 19.82 8.44
C GLU A 658 60.13 18.47 8.46
N GLN A 659 60.86 18.20 9.54
CA GLN A 659 61.60 16.94 9.71
C GLN A 659 60.71 15.71 9.95
N ALA A 660 59.42 15.90 10.28
CA ALA A 660 58.47 14.80 10.47
C ALA A 660 57.88 14.32 9.13
N ILE A 661 57.72 15.22 8.14
CA ILE A 661 57.27 14.87 6.78
C ILE A 661 58.33 14.06 6.04
N GLU A 662 59.61 14.44 6.19
CA GLU A 662 60.75 13.72 5.60
C GLU A 662 60.90 12.28 6.11
N ARG A 663 60.36 11.98 7.29
CA ARG A 663 60.36 10.63 7.89
C ARG A 663 59.14 9.77 7.53
N GLY A 664 58.21 10.28 6.73
CA GLY A 664 57.02 9.54 6.29
C GLY A 664 55.93 9.38 7.36
N SER A 665 56.01 10.12 8.48
CA SER A 665 55.02 10.13 9.57
C SER A 665 54.05 11.30 9.37
N LEU A 666 53.07 11.13 8.47
CA LEU A 666 52.22 12.22 7.99
C LEU A 666 51.31 12.83 9.08
N ASP A 667 50.98 12.13 10.16
CA ASP A 667 50.07 12.64 11.21
C ASP A 667 50.81 13.47 12.29
N GLU A 668 52.12 13.30 12.45
CA GLU A 668 52.95 14.00 13.45
C GLU A 668 53.39 15.39 12.97
N ALA A 669 53.56 15.54 11.65
CA ALA A 669 53.89 16.80 11.00
C ALA A 669 52.76 17.85 11.09
N ASP A 670 51.49 17.43 11.04
CA ASP A 670 50.35 18.35 11.00
C ASP A 670 50.08 19.04 12.36
N HIS A 671 50.39 18.36 13.48
CA HIS A 671 50.22 18.89 14.84
C HIS A 671 51.25 19.96 15.23
N LEU A 672 52.47 19.87 14.72
CA LEU A 672 53.56 20.79 15.06
C LEU A 672 53.44 22.15 14.34
N VAL A 673 52.84 22.18 13.15
CA VAL A 673 52.55 23.43 12.40
C VAL A 673 51.52 24.30 13.13
N ALA A 674 50.47 23.69 13.71
CA ALA A 674 49.43 24.40 14.46
C ALA A 674 49.92 25.05 15.77
N SER A 675 50.96 24.49 16.41
CA SER A 675 51.51 25.03 17.66
C SER A 675 52.36 26.29 17.45
N ALA A 676 52.91 26.49 16.25
CA ALA A 676 53.76 27.64 15.94
C ALA A 676 52.93 28.89 15.59
N GLU A 677 51.77 28.72 14.95
CA GLU A 677 50.80 29.81 14.67
C GLU A 677 50.33 30.51 15.96
N GLY A 678 50.09 29.75 17.03
CA GLY A 678 49.54 30.28 18.28
C GLY A 678 50.49 31.15 19.13
N ILE A 679 51.80 31.14 18.87
CA ILE A 679 52.79 31.88 19.68
C ILE A 679 53.05 33.29 19.10
N VAL A 680 52.92 33.46 17.79
CA VAL A 680 53.31 34.67 17.05
C VAL A 680 52.24 35.77 17.13
N GLU A 681 50.96 35.40 17.05
CA GLU A 681 49.82 36.32 17.14
C GLU A 681 49.68 36.94 18.55
N GLY A 682 50.11 36.23 19.60
CA GLY A 682 49.92 36.65 21.00
C GLY A 682 50.74 37.86 21.45
N VAL A 683 51.84 38.19 20.77
CA VAL A 683 52.81 39.21 21.23
C VAL A 683 52.64 40.57 20.50
N LYS A 684 52.17 40.59 19.25
CA LYS A 684 52.03 41.82 18.43
C LYS A 684 50.86 42.71 18.85
N VAL A 685 49.77 42.07 19.26
CA VAL A 685 48.50 42.73 19.58
C VAL A 685 48.55 43.41 20.96
N THR A 686 49.34 42.90 21.89
CA THR A 686 49.24 43.26 23.31
C THR A 686 49.82 44.64 23.66
N LEU A 687 50.89 45.10 23.01
CA LEU A 687 51.60 46.33 23.41
C LEU A 687 51.13 47.60 22.70
N ASN A 688 50.84 47.54 21.40
CA ASN A 688 50.35 48.70 20.64
C ASN A 688 48.86 48.95 20.91
N GLY A 689 48.10 47.90 21.20
CA GLY A 689 46.73 48.05 21.72
C GLY A 689 46.72 48.89 23.00
N GLN A 690 47.49 48.49 24.02
CA GLN A 690 47.41 49.10 25.36
C GLN A 690 47.56 50.62 25.41
N ALA A 691 48.48 51.21 24.65
CA ALA A 691 48.75 52.65 24.67
C ALA A 691 47.84 53.49 23.76
N THR A 692 47.50 52.97 22.58
CA THR A 692 46.51 53.60 21.68
C THR A 692 45.13 53.57 22.32
N ASP A 693 44.80 52.44 22.95
CA ASP A 693 43.55 52.23 23.65
C ASP A 693 43.44 53.12 24.86
N ALA A 694 44.50 53.28 25.65
CA ALA A 694 44.44 54.17 26.80
C ALA A 694 44.13 55.61 26.36
N LEU A 695 44.81 56.13 25.33
CA LEU A 695 44.64 57.53 24.91
C LEU A 695 43.27 57.78 24.28
N GLN A 696 42.79 56.87 23.44
CA GLN A 696 41.42 56.94 22.92
C GLN A 696 40.38 56.79 24.02
N ARG A 697 40.62 55.94 25.03
CA ARG A 697 39.71 55.78 26.19
C ARG A 697 39.55 57.08 26.96
N THR A 698 40.64 57.80 27.21
CA THR A 698 40.57 59.08 27.93
C THR A 698 39.91 60.17 27.11
N ARG A 699 40.17 60.25 25.78
CA ARG A 699 39.46 61.19 24.88
C ARG A 699 37.96 60.95 24.87
N LYS A 700 37.56 59.69 24.67
CA LYS A 700 36.15 59.32 24.74
C LYS A 700 35.57 59.56 26.12
N ALA A 701 36.30 59.29 27.21
CA ALA A 701 35.80 59.56 28.55
C ALA A 701 35.52 61.05 28.78
N VAL A 702 36.32 61.94 28.21
CA VAL A 702 36.15 63.40 28.25
C VAL A 702 35.02 63.88 27.32
N GLU A 703 34.91 63.37 26.09
CA GLU A 703 33.79 63.69 25.19
C GLU A 703 32.45 63.16 25.71
N VAL A 704 32.43 61.96 26.30
CA VAL A 704 31.25 61.39 26.94
C VAL A 704 30.86 62.20 28.18
N ALA A 705 31.83 62.61 29.01
CA ALA A 705 31.55 63.51 30.14
C ALA A 705 30.96 64.86 29.67
N HIS A 706 31.42 65.38 28.53
CA HIS A 706 30.90 66.61 27.92
C HIS A 706 29.49 66.41 27.34
N GLY A 707 29.20 65.28 26.67
CA GLY A 707 27.86 64.90 26.21
C GLY A 707 26.88 64.56 27.35
N GLU A 708 27.41 64.15 28.51
CA GLU A 708 26.70 64.00 29.78
C GLU A 708 26.45 65.36 30.46
N GLY A 709 27.03 66.48 29.99
CA GLY A 709 26.81 67.83 30.49
C GLY A 709 27.80 68.32 31.57
N ILE A 710 28.98 67.69 31.69
CA ILE A 710 30.05 68.06 32.63
C ILE A 710 31.20 68.71 31.85
N ASP A 711 31.42 70.04 31.98
CA ASP A 711 32.43 70.77 31.18
C ASP A 711 33.43 71.57 32.04
N VAL A 712 34.73 71.39 31.79
CA VAL A 712 35.86 72.09 32.47
C VAL A 712 37.05 72.22 31.50
N ASP A 713 37.59 73.43 31.32
CA ASP A 713 38.67 73.74 30.36
C ASP A 713 40.01 73.01 30.63
N GLU A 714 40.24 72.55 31.86
CA GLU A 714 41.46 71.85 32.28
C GLU A 714 41.63 70.46 31.62
N PHE A 715 40.54 69.80 31.17
CA PHE A 715 40.60 68.49 30.51
C PHE A 715 41.20 68.54 29.10
N ARG A 716 40.97 69.63 28.34
CA ARG A 716 41.45 69.75 26.95
C ARG A 716 42.96 69.93 26.86
N ALA A 717 43.56 70.64 27.82
CA ALA A 717 44.99 70.89 27.84
C ALA A 717 45.81 69.60 28.11
N ALA A 718 45.34 68.72 29.01
CA ALA A 718 46.03 67.48 29.35
C ALA A 718 45.95 66.41 28.25
N VAL A 719 44.81 66.32 27.55
CA VAL A 719 44.62 65.39 26.41
C VAL A 719 45.54 65.74 25.26
N ALA A 720 45.65 67.03 24.89
CA ALA A 720 46.48 67.51 23.79
C ALA A 720 47.97 67.11 23.95
N GLN A 721 48.46 67.13 25.19
CA GLN A 721 49.84 66.73 25.53
C GLN A 721 50.08 65.23 25.33
N ALA A 722 49.10 64.37 25.64
CA ALA A 722 49.26 62.92 25.49
C ALA A 722 49.13 62.45 24.02
N GLU A 723 48.45 63.21 23.15
CA GLU A 723 48.38 62.91 21.71
C GLU A 723 49.70 63.10 20.99
N THR A 724 50.47 64.09 21.43
CA THR A 724 51.78 64.41 20.86
C THR A 724 52.77 63.28 21.14
N ASP A 725 52.63 62.58 22.26
CA ASP A 725 53.48 61.45 22.65
C ASP A 725 53.14 60.11 21.94
N LEU A 726 51.85 59.84 21.65
CA LEU A 726 51.42 58.63 20.92
C LEU A 726 51.86 58.65 19.44
N LYS A 727 51.75 59.82 18.78
CA LYS A 727 52.24 60.00 17.41
C LYS A 727 53.76 59.86 17.29
N GLY A 728 54.48 60.02 18.41
CA GLY A 728 55.92 59.82 18.49
C GLY A 728 56.37 58.38 18.75
N GLY A 729 55.48 57.37 18.71
CA GLY A 729 55.85 55.95 18.85
C GLY A 729 56.34 55.53 20.24
N ARG A 730 55.95 56.27 21.29
CA ARG A 730 56.39 56.05 22.69
C ARG A 730 55.19 55.67 23.57
N PRO A 731 54.73 54.40 23.50
CA PRO A 731 53.51 53.95 24.17
C PRO A 731 53.55 54.05 25.72
N GLY A 732 54.74 54.07 26.33
CA GLY A 732 54.90 54.16 27.79
C GLY A 732 54.64 55.53 28.41
N ALA A 733 54.98 56.64 27.72
CA ALA A 733 54.79 58.01 28.26
C ALA A 733 53.32 58.45 28.19
N VAL A 734 52.62 57.97 27.15
CA VAL A 734 51.18 58.15 26.94
C VAL A 734 50.37 57.62 28.12
N LEU A 735 50.71 56.44 28.64
CA LEU A 735 49.98 55.76 29.71
C LEU A 735 50.02 56.52 31.06
N GLN A 736 51.04 57.35 31.30
CA GLN A 736 51.23 58.04 32.59
C GLN A 736 50.43 59.34 32.71
N ALA A 737 50.35 60.13 31.62
CA ALA A 737 49.55 61.36 31.56
C ALA A 737 48.04 61.09 31.62
N ILE A 738 47.62 59.96 31.05
CA ILE A 738 46.24 59.47 31.07
C ILE A 738 45.76 59.17 32.50
N GLY A 739 46.60 58.56 33.33
CA GLY A 739 46.23 58.16 34.70
C GLY A 739 45.87 59.32 35.64
N GLN A 740 46.24 60.56 35.32
CA GLN A 740 45.87 61.75 36.11
C GLN A 740 44.49 62.31 35.72
N VAL A 741 44.14 62.28 34.42
CA VAL A 741 42.83 62.74 33.91
C VAL A 741 41.69 61.83 34.38
N ASP A 742 41.93 60.52 34.44
CA ASP A 742 40.92 59.54 34.85
C ASP A 742 40.48 59.68 36.32
N ARG A 743 41.35 60.16 37.22
CA ARG A 743 40.99 60.38 38.63
C ARG A 743 39.97 61.52 38.81
N LEU A 744 40.13 62.63 38.09
CA LEU A 744 39.26 63.81 38.17
C LEU A 744 37.87 63.55 37.57
N VAL A 745 37.79 62.79 36.47
CA VAL A 745 36.51 62.37 35.87
C VAL A 745 35.75 61.41 36.79
N SER A 746 36.47 60.56 37.52
CA SER A 746 35.87 59.55 38.40
C SER A 746 35.15 60.14 39.62
N GLU A 747 35.66 61.23 40.20
CA GLU A 747 35.02 61.90 41.34
C GLU A 747 33.68 62.56 40.96
N ARG A 748 33.60 63.21 39.80
CA ARG A 748 32.38 63.88 39.30
C ARG A 748 31.31 62.92 38.80
N ARG A 749 31.69 61.75 38.27
CA ARG A 749 30.74 60.68 37.94
C ARG A 749 30.11 60.06 39.20
N ARG A 750 30.85 59.99 40.31
CA ARG A 750 30.40 59.39 41.58
C ARG A 750 29.19 60.12 42.17
N THR A 751 29.15 61.45 42.07
CA THR A 751 28.03 62.26 42.57
C THR A 751 26.75 62.08 41.75
N ARG A 752 26.85 61.92 40.44
CA ARG A 752 25.68 61.69 39.57
C ARG A 752 25.16 60.25 39.63
N GLN A 753 26.05 59.26 39.76
CA GLN A 753 25.67 57.86 39.95
C GLN A 753 24.77 57.67 41.18
N GLN A 754 24.95 58.47 42.25
CA GLN A 754 24.09 58.39 43.44
C GLN A 754 22.66 58.89 43.17
N GLU A 755 22.47 59.88 42.27
CA GLU A 755 21.16 60.37 41.87
C GLU A 755 20.45 59.42 40.89
N GLU A 756 21.18 58.85 39.93
CA GLU A 756 20.66 57.83 39.01
C GLU A 756 20.29 56.53 39.74
N GLN A 757 21.06 56.12 40.76
CA GLN A 757 20.74 54.97 41.60
C GLN A 757 19.41 55.13 42.36
N ARG A 758 19.06 56.34 42.81
CA ARG A 758 17.77 56.59 43.46
C ARG A 758 16.60 56.43 42.50
N ARG A 759 16.68 56.98 41.28
CA ARG A 759 15.63 56.83 40.26
C ARG A 759 15.49 55.40 39.78
N ALA A 760 16.60 54.69 39.58
CA ALA A 760 16.61 53.28 39.20
C ALA A 760 15.98 52.38 40.27
N LEU A 761 16.20 52.65 41.57
CA LEU A 761 15.58 51.90 42.67
C LEU A 761 14.05 52.09 42.72
N GLU A 762 13.57 53.29 42.39
CA GLU A 762 12.14 53.59 42.37
C GLU A 762 11.44 52.93 41.18
N MET A 763 12.05 52.97 39.98
CA MET A 763 11.56 52.27 38.79
C MET A 763 11.65 50.74 38.91
N ALA A 764 12.68 50.21 39.58
CA ALA A 764 12.80 48.78 39.86
C ALA A 764 11.64 48.28 40.75
N ARG A 765 11.22 49.08 41.73
CA ARG A 765 10.16 48.70 42.67
C ARG A 765 8.79 48.63 41.99
N THR A 766 8.45 49.59 41.14
CA THR A 766 7.20 49.60 40.37
C THR A 766 7.15 48.52 39.29
N ALA A 767 8.28 48.28 38.60
CA ALA A 767 8.39 47.21 37.62
C ALA A 767 8.26 45.81 38.27
N ALA A 768 8.86 45.59 39.44
CA ALA A 768 8.75 44.33 40.17
C ALA A 768 7.32 44.05 40.67
N THR A 769 6.59 45.06 41.16
CA THR A 769 5.18 44.84 41.57
C THR A 769 4.27 44.50 40.39
N LYS A 770 4.47 45.15 39.23
CA LYS A 770 3.73 44.82 38.00
C LYS A 770 4.07 43.42 37.48
N PHE A 771 5.33 43.00 37.58
CA PHE A 771 5.76 41.66 37.16
C PHE A 771 5.04 40.56 37.96
N ILE A 772 4.95 40.71 39.28
CA ILE A 772 4.28 39.74 40.16
C ILE A 772 2.77 39.64 39.83
N SER A 773 2.10 40.78 39.58
CA SER A 773 0.67 40.76 39.24
C SER A 773 0.39 40.10 37.88
N VAL A 774 1.20 40.39 36.86
CA VAL A 774 1.05 39.83 35.52
C VAL A 774 1.38 38.33 35.51
N LYS A 775 2.42 37.92 36.23
CA LYS A 775 2.77 36.50 36.40
C LYS A 775 1.63 35.70 37.04
N LYS A 776 1.01 36.25 38.10
CA LYS A 776 -0.15 35.61 38.74
C LYS A 776 -1.33 35.47 37.78
N LEU A 777 -1.63 36.52 36.99
CA LEU A 777 -2.71 36.48 35.99
C LEU A 777 -2.48 35.41 34.92
N ILE A 778 -1.23 35.23 34.48
CA ILE A 778 -0.84 34.20 33.50
C ILE A 778 -0.90 32.79 34.11
N GLU A 779 -0.52 32.61 35.38
CA GLU A 779 -0.67 31.34 36.09
C GLU A 779 -2.14 30.92 36.23
N ASP A 780 -3.05 31.87 36.50
CA ASP A 780 -4.49 31.60 36.59
C ASP A 780 -5.08 31.20 35.22
N LEU A 781 -4.64 31.83 34.13
CA LEU A 781 -4.99 31.43 32.76
C LEU A 781 -4.46 30.04 32.38
N ARG A 782 -3.23 29.72 32.81
CA ARG A 782 -2.60 28.42 32.56
C ARG A 782 -3.32 27.27 33.26
N LYS A 783 -3.78 27.48 34.50
CA LYS A 783 -4.61 26.49 35.21
C LYS A 783 -5.90 26.16 34.48
N ALA A 784 -6.39 27.08 33.64
CA ALA A 784 -7.54 26.86 32.79
C ALA A 784 -7.20 26.33 31.39
N ASP A 785 -5.98 25.82 31.16
CA ASP A 785 -5.44 25.39 29.86
C ASP A 785 -5.42 26.50 28.78
N ILE A 786 -5.43 27.78 29.18
CA ILE A 786 -5.28 28.91 28.26
C ILE A 786 -3.83 29.37 28.28
N ASP A 787 -3.05 28.88 27.32
CA ASP A 787 -1.64 29.25 27.19
C ASP A 787 -1.49 30.47 26.26
N ILE A 788 -0.93 31.55 26.78
CA ILE A 788 -0.65 32.74 25.99
C ILE A 788 0.65 32.50 25.22
N THR A 789 0.56 32.32 23.90
CA THR A 789 1.72 32.07 23.04
C THR A 789 2.80 33.15 23.23
N GLY A 790 3.99 32.75 23.66
CA GLY A 790 5.11 33.65 23.92
C GLY A 790 5.05 34.38 25.26
N ALA A 791 4.09 34.10 26.16
CA ALA A 791 4.05 34.73 27.47
C ALA A 791 5.14 34.24 28.42
N GLU A 792 5.58 32.98 28.34
CA GLU A 792 6.78 32.54 29.07
C GLU A 792 8.04 33.24 28.53
N GLU A 793 8.13 33.45 27.21
CA GLU A 793 9.24 34.17 26.60
C GLU A 793 9.19 35.66 26.94
N GLY A 794 8.00 36.25 27.00
CA GLY A 794 7.75 37.63 27.42
C GLY A 794 8.00 37.83 28.91
N LEU A 795 7.59 36.90 29.78
CA LEU A 795 7.90 36.90 31.21
C LEU A 795 9.40 36.69 31.42
N ARG A 796 10.05 35.75 30.72
CA ARG A 796 11.51 35.59 30.77
C ARG A 796 12.23 36.80 30.18
N ALA A 797 11.68 37.47 29.17
CA ALA A 797 12.24 38.70 28.62
C ALA A 797 12.11 39.86 29.60
N ALA A 798 10.97 39.99 30.28
CA ALA A 798 10.75 40.95 31.36
C ALA A 798 11.61 40.63 32.60
N GLU A 799 11.82 39.35 32.93
CA GLU A 799 12.71 38.89 34.01
C GLU A 799 14.17 39.16 33.67
N ARG A 800 14.61 38.82 32.46
CA ARG A 800 15.94 39.20 31.94
C ARG A 800 16.11 40.70 31.84
N ALA A 801 15.06 41.46 31.51
CA ALA A 801 15.12 42.92 31.46
C ALA A 801 15.15 43.54 32.87
N LEU A 802 14.49 42.92 33.86
CA LEU A 802 14.62 43.25 35.29
C LEU A 802 16.05 42.95 35.79
N GLU A 803 16.61 41.79 35.45
CA GLU A 803 18.00 41.42 35.77
C GLU A 803 19.01 42.38 35.11
N LYS A 804 18.74 42.79 33.86
CA LYS A 804 19.54 43.78 33.12
C LYS A 804 19.25 45.23 33.51
N ARG A 805 18.30 45.48 34.43
CA ARG A 805 17.86 46.81 34.88
C ARG A 805 17.33 47.73 33.76
N ASN A 806 16.77 47.16 32.69
CA ASN A 806 16.14 47.93 31.62
C ASN A 806 14.63 48.09 31.87
N PHE A 807 14.28 49.00 32.79
CA PHE A 807 12.91 49.08 33.34
C PHE A 807 11.86 49.56 32.34
N ASP A 808 12.25 50.29 31.30
CA ASP A 808 11.31 50.76 30.26
C ASP A 808 10.84 49.61 29.37
N ASP A 809 11.74 48.68 29.01
CA ASP A 809 11.40 47.47 28.29
C ASP A 809 10.53 46.54 29.15
N VAL A 810 10.82 46.44 30.44
CA VAL A 810 10.00 45.67 31.40
C VAL A 810 8.57 46.21 31.40
N ASP A 811 8.40 47.53 31.51
CA ASP A 811 7.06 48.12 31.57
C ASP A 811 6.32 47.97 30.24
N ALA A 812 7.00 48.13 29.11
CA ALA A 812 6.41 47.90 27.78
C ALA A 812 5.96 46.45 27.60
N ILE A 813 6.83 45.47 27.90
CA ILE A 813 6.53 44.04 27.77
C ILE A 813 5.38 43.65 28.72
N LEU A 814 5.46 44.05 29.99
CA LEU A 814 4.43 43.73 30.98
C LEU A 814 3.09 44.39 30.68
N THR A 815 3.06 45.60 30.13
CA THR A 815 1.80 46.27 29.75
C THR A 815 1.12 45.55 28.59
N THR A 816 1.89 45.07 27.60
CA THR A 816 1.34 44.27 26.50
C THR A 816 0.83 42.92 26.98
N LEU A 817 1.60 42.22 27.85
CA LEU A 817 1.19 40.96 28.44
C LEU A 817 -0.05 41.11 29.33
N ASP A 818 -0.11 42.15 30.17
CA ASP A 818 -1.27 42.44 31.04
C ASP A 818 -2.54 42.72 30.22
N ALA A 819 -2.44 43.46 29.13
CA ALA A 819 -3.57 43.71 28.23
C ALA A 819 -4.07 42.42 27.58
N THR A 820 -3.17 41.60 27.03
CA THR A 820 -3.54 40.31 26.43
C THR A 820 -4.09 39.32 27.45
N ALA A 821 -3.53 39.29 28.66
CA ALA A 821 -3.97 38.40 29.72
C ALA A 821 -5.35 38.82 30.27
N LYS A 822 -5.65 40.12 30.35
CA LYS A 822 -6.99 40.61 30.70
C LYS A 822 -8.05 40.27 29.66
N GLU A 823 -7.73 40.44 28.37
CA GLU A 823 -8.63 40.04 27.28
C GLU A 823 -8.95 38.53 27.34
N LEU A 824 -7.93 37.70 27.58
CA LEU A 824 -8.12 36.25 27.72
C LEU A 824 -8.83 35.84 29.01
N MET A 825 -8.67 36.60 30.10
CA MET A 825 -9.45 36.39 31.33
C MET A 825 -10.93 36.70 31.12
N ASP A 826 -11.27 37.76 30.39
CA ASP A 826 -12.66 38.04 30.02
C ASP A 826 -13.25 36.92 29.15
N GLU A 827 -12.45 36.35 28.24
CA GLU A 827 -12.83 35.17 27.45
C GLU A 827 -13.01 33.92 28.32
N LEU A 828 -12.15 33.70 29.33
CA LEU A 828 -12.27 32.60 30.30
C LEU A 828 -13.58 32.71 31.09
N VAL A 829 -13.89 33.90 31.61
CA VAL A 829 -15.13 34.16 32.36
C VAL A 829 -16.36 33.90 31.48
N ALA A 830 -16.32 34.33 30.22
CA ALA A 830 -17.37 34.05 29.26
C ALA A 830 -17.48 32.54 28.94
N ALA A 831 -16.35 31.84 28.81
CA ALA A 831 -16.31 30.40 28.58
C ALA A 831 -16.88 29.60 29.75
N ALA A 832 -16.53 29.97 30.99
CA ALA A 832 -17.05 29.35 32.21
C ALA A 832 -18.58 29.47 32.29
N LYS A 833 -19.13 30.68 32.08
CA LYS A 833 -20.59 30.91 32.05
C LYS A 833 -21.28 30.12 30.93
N ASN A 834 -20.68 30.06 29.75
CA ASN A 834 -21.23 29.30 28.64
C ASN A 834 -21.22 27.79 28.90
N LEU A 835 -20.16 27.26 29.53
CA LEU A 835 -20.04 25.86 29.90
C LEU A 835 -21.05 25.45 30.95
N ILE A 836 -21.23 26.25 32.00
CA ILE A 836 -22.28 26.06 33.01
C ILE A 836 -23.66 26.03 32.33
N GLY A 837 -23.97 27.02 31.47
CA GLY A 837 -25.24 27.02 30.72
C GLY A 837 -25.38 25.89 29.68
N ARG A 838 -24.29 25.26 29.22
CA ARG A 838 -24.36 24.04 28.40
C ARG A 838 -24.63 22.81 29.26
N ALA A 839 -23.93 22.66 30.38
CA ALA A 839 -24.14 21.60 31.34
C ALA A 839 -25.59 21.59 31.86
N GLU A 840 -26.14 22.74 32.23
CA GLU A 840 -27.57 22.90 32.59
C GLU A 840 -28.53 22.35 31.53
N ARG A 841 -28.35 22.76 30.27
CA ARG A 841 -29.20 22.31 29.16
C ARG A 841 -29.07 20.80 28.92
N LYS A 842 -27.86 20.26 29.07
CA LYS A 842 -27.61 18.82 28.90
C LYS A 842 -28.21 18.01 30.04
N ILE A 843 -28.06 18.46 31.27
CA ILE A 843 -28.73 17.87 32.44
C ILE A 843 -30.26 17.88 32.26
N LYS A 844 -30.83 18.98 31.74
CA LYS A 844 -32.26 19.03 31.41
C LYS A 844 -32.67 18.00 30.34
N GLU A 845 -31.88 17.86 29.27
CA GLU A 845 -32.11 16.84 28.23
C GLU A 845 -32.04 15.42 28.80
N GLY A 846 -31.09 15.16 29.72
CA GLY A 846 -30.99 13.88 30.42
C GLY A 846 -32.22 13.58 31.29
N ARG A 847 -32.72 14.59 32.03
CA ARG A 847 -33.95 14.46 32.84
C ARG A 847 -35.18 14.18 31.99
N GLU A 848 -35.35 14.86 30.85
CA GLU A 848 -36.47 14.64 29.93
C GLU A 848 -36.49 13.20 29.36
N LYS A 849 -35.32 12.57 29.24
CA LYS A 849 -35.14 11.18 28.80
C LYS A 849 -35.14 10.15 29.93
N GLY A 850 -35.39 10.56 31.18
CA GLY A 850 -35.47 9.67 32.35
C GLY A 850 -34.13 9.14 32.86
N ILE A 851 -33.01 9.80 32.54
CA ILE A 851 -31.67 9.42 32.99
C ILE A 851 -31.42 10.00 34.39
N GLN A 852 -30.73 9.27 35.27
CA GLN A 852 -30.32 9.77 36.58
C GLN A 852 -29.34 10.94 36.43
N THR A 853 -29.67 12.09 37.06
CA THR A 853 -28.90 13.34 36.88
C THR A 853 -28.24 13.87 38.16
N ASP A 854 -28.42 13.18 39.28
CA ASP A 854 -28.11 13.73 40.61
C ASP A 854 -26.63 14.07 40.78
N GLU A 855 -25.73 13.22 40.28
CA GLU A 855 -24.28 13.47 40.32
C GLU A 855 -23.83 14.61 39.41
N ALA A 856 -24.48 14.79 38.25
CA ALA A 856 -24.15 15.87 37.33
C ALA A 856 -24.64 17.22 37.85
N VAL A 857 -25.77 17.23 38.56
CA VAL A 857 -26.30 18.42 39.24
C VAL A 857 -25.38 18.85 40.38
N ALA A 858 -24.91 17.92 41.20
CA ALA A 858 -23.95 18.23 42.27
C ALA A 858 -22.65 18.86 41.73
N LEU A 859 -22.14 18.38 40.58
CA LEU A 859 -20.97 18.96 39.92
C LEU A 859 -21.26 20.34 39.31
N LEU A 860 -22.47 20.55 38.78
CA LEU A 860 -22.88 21.86 38.28
C LEU A 860 -22.98 22.89 39.42
N ASP A 861 -23.57 22.51 40.56
CA ASP A 861 -23.68 23.36 41.74
C ASP A 861 -22.28 23.77 42.27
N THR A 862 -21.31 22.84 42.24
CA THR A 862 -19.92 23.17 42.57
C THR A 862 -19.27 24.13 41.57
N ALA A 863 -19.57 23.98 40.26
CA ALA A 863 -19.06 24.87 39.23
C ALA A 863 -19.60 26.30 39.38
N GLU A 864 -20.88 26.44 39.70
CA GLU A 864 -21.51 27.73 39.98
C GLU A 864 -20.90 28.39 41.23
N ALA A 865 -20.67 27.62 42.30
CA ALA A 865 -20.01 28.13 43.50
C ALA A 865 -18.57 28.62 43.24
N HIS A 866 -17.80 27.93 42.39
CA HIS A 866 -16.46 28.39 41.99
C HIS A 866 -16.50 29.64 41.10
N LEU A 867 -17.51 29.75 40.22
CA LEU A 867 -17.74 30.95 39.41
C LEU A 867 -18.02 32.19 40.28
N GLU A 868 -18.81 32.03 41.34
CA GLU A 868 -19.14 33.10 42.30
C GLU A 868 -17.93 33.57 43.11
N ARG A 869 -17.00 32.66 43.42
CA ARG A 869 -15.74 32.98 44.13
C ARG A 869 -14.66 33.60 43.23
N GLY A 870 -14.87 33.63 41.92
CA GLY A 870 -13.88 34.09 40.94
C GLY A 870 -12.81 33.07 40.58
N GLU A 871 -13.02 31.80 40.95
CA GLU A 871 -12.14 30.66 40.65
C GLU A 871 -12.55 30.06 39.29
N TYR A 872 -12.33 30.81 38.22
CA TYR A 872 -12.90 30.49 36.89
C TYR A 872 -12.36 29.20 36.25
N ALA A 873 -11.12 28.80 36.57
CA ALA A 873 -10.54 27.54 36.10
C ALA A 873 -11.28 26.33 36.69
N ASP A 874 -11.45 26.32 38.02
CA ASP A 874 -12.15 25.24 38.72
C ASP A 874 -13.63 25.17 38.32
N ALA A 875 -14.26 26.33 38.08
CA ALA A 875 -15.61 26.41 37.53
C ALA A 875 -15.73 25.73 36.15
N VAL A 876 -14.74 25.92 35.27
CA VAL A 876 -14.70 25.28 33.94
C VAL A 876 -14.54 23.77 34.06
N GLU A 877 -13.68 23.28 34.95
CA GLU A 877 -13.47 21.84 35.14
C GLU A 877 -14.73 21.14 35.64
N HIS A 878 -15.36 21.67 36.69
CA HIS A 878 -16.55 21.07 37.28
C HIS A 878 -17.75 21.14 36.31
N ALA A 879 -17.89 22.23 35.54
CA ALA A 879 -18.92 22.34 34.51
C ALA A 879 -18.71 21.35 33.35
N ARG A 880 -17.47 21.12 32.93
CA ARG A 880 -17.13 20.09 31.92
C ARG A 880 -17.42 18.69 32.45
N ALA A 881 -17.05 18.40 33.69
CA ALA A 881 -17.30 17.10 34.32
C ALA A 881 -18.81 16.82 34.42
N ALA A 882 -19.62 17.82 34.78
CA ALA A 882 -21.08 17.74 34.80
C ALA A 882 -21.67 17.46 33.40
N GLU A 883 -21.22 18.20 32.38
CA GLU A 883 -21.66 18.00 30.99
C GLU A 883 -21.31 16.59 30.50
N GLN A 884 -20.07 16.15 30.74
CA GLN A 884 -19.54 14.90 30.21
C GLN A 884 -20.26 13.67 30.80
N LYS A 885 -20.55 13.67 32.10
CA LYS A 885 -21.32 12.58 32.74
C LYS A 885 -22.68 12.36 32.07
N ILE A 886 -23.39 13.45 31.73
CA ILE A 886 -24.69 13.34 31.07
C ILE A 886 -24.56 12.93 29.60
N VAL A 887 -23.53 13.42 28.90
CA VAL A 887 -23.26 13.01 27.52
C VAL A 887 -22.97 11.51 27.43
N ASP A 888 -22.18 10.96 28.34
CA ASP A 888 -21.86 9.53 28.39
C ASP A 888 -23.10 8.70 28.73
N ALA A 889 -23.91 9.13 29.69
CA ALA A 889 -25.18 8.47 30.02
C ALA A 889 -26.18 8.48 28.86
N LEU A 890 -26.30 9.61 28.14
CA LEU A 890 -27.12 9.73 26.92
C LEU A 890 -26.63 8.80 25.80
N LYS A 891 -25.31 8.64 25.68
CA LYS A 891 -24.69 7.75 24.70
C LYS A 891 -25.04 6.29 25.00
N ILE A 892 -24.86 5.83 26.24
CA ILE A 892 -25.20 4.47 26.67
C ILE A 892 -26.70 4.18 26.43
N PHE A 893 -27.58 5.11 26.79
CA PHE A 893 -29.02 4.98 26.55
C PHE A 893 -29.35 4.85 25.05
N SER A 894 -28.69 5.67 24.20
CA SER A 894 -28.88 5.60 22.75
C SER A 894 -28.33 4.30 22.15
N GLU A 895 -27.20 3.80 22.65
CA GLU A 895 -26.58 2.55 22.21
C GLU A 895 -27.48 1.36 22.54
N GLN A 896 -28.02 1.29 23.76
CA GLN A 896 -28.98 0.27 24.16
C GLN A 896 -30.27 0.28 23.31
N ALA A 897 -30.79 1.47 22.99
CA ALA A 897 -31.95 1.62 22.11
C ALA A 897 -31.66 1.21 20.65
N THR A 898 -30.45 1.47 20.15
CA THR A 898 -30.04 0.99 18.82
C THR A 898 -29.81 -0.52 18.79
N GLU A 899 -29.28 -1.09 19.87
CA GLU A 899 -29.02 -2.52 19.98
C GLU A 899 -30.32 -3.32 20.08
N SER A 900 -31.29 -2.87 20.87
CA SER A 900 -32.63 -3.49 20.92
C SER A 900 -33.33 -3.41 19.56
N ARG A 901 -33.23 -2.28 18.85
CA ARG A 901 -33.76 -2.11 17.49
C ARG A 901 -33.08 -3.03 16.47
N ARG A 902 -31.75 -3.21 16.56
CA ARG A 902 -31.01 -4.16 15.70
C ARG A 902 -31.44 -5.60 15.97
N ARG A 903 -31.55 -6.00 17.23
CA ARG A 903 -32.04 -7.35 17.60
C ARG A 903 -33.45 -7.60 17.07
N ALA A 904 -34.35 -6.62 17.16
CA ALA A 904 -35.70 -6.70 16.59
C ALA A 904 -35.66 -6.79 15.05
N GLN A 905 -34.81 -6.01 14.40
CA GLN A 905 -34.60 -6.05 12.95
C GLN A 905 -34.06 -7.40 12.48
N ASP A 906 -33.04 -7.94 13.15
CA ASP A 906 -32.44 -9.23 12.81
C ASP A 906 -33.43 -10.38 13.02
N ALA A 907 -34.21 -10.35 14.10
CA ALA A 907 -35.28 -11.32 14.36
C ALA A 907 -36.38 -11.27 13.29
N ALA A 908 -36.84 -10.07 12.90
CA ALA A 908 -37.84 -9.89 11.85
C ALA A 908 -37.33 -10.37 10.48
N ARG A 909 -36.07 -10.06 10.14
CA ARG A 909 -35.44 -10.52 8.89
C ARG A 909 -35.27 -12.03 8.85
N ALA A 910 -34.85 -12.64 9.97
CA ALA A 910 -34.70 -14.08 10.08
C ALA A 910 -36.04 -14.80 9.86
N ARG A 911 -37.13 -14.29 10.43
CA ARG A 911 -38.48 -14.84 10.23
C ARG A 911 -38.94 -14.75 8.77
N ILE A 912 -38.87 -13.57 8.15
CA ILE A 912 -39.22 -13.39 6.72
C ILE A 912 -38.40 -14.33 5.82
N GLY A 913 -37.10 -14.47 6.10
CA GLY A 913 -36.22 -15.38 5.37
C GLY A 913 -36.59 -16.85 5.54
N ALA A 914 -36.93 -17.27 6.76
CA ALA A 914 -37.33 -18.64 7.05
C ALA A 914 -38.63 -19.02 6.33
N ILE A 915 -39.66 -18.16 6.40
CA ILE A 915 -40.96 -18.44 5.76
C ILE A 915 -40.87 -18.42 4.22
N ARG A 916 -40.03 -17.54 3.62
CA ARG A 916 -39.77 -17.58 2.16
C ARG A 916 -39.10 -18.87 1.73
N LYS A 917 -38.15 -19.36 2.53
CA LYS A 917 -37.48 -20.64 2.24
C LYS A 917 -38.49 -21.77 2.26
N THR A 918 -39.32 -21.87 3.30
CA THR A 918 -40.34 -22.93 3.38
C THR A 918 -41.37 -22.82 2.26
N ILE A 919 -41.80 -21.61 1.87
CA ILE A 919 -42.69 -21.41 0.71
C ILE A 919 -41.99 -21.83 -0.59
N GLY A 920 -40.72 -21.50 -0.76
CA GLY A 920 -39.92 -21.94 -1.91
C GLY A 920 -39.79 -23.45 -1.99
N ASP A 921 -39.52 -24.12 -0.87
CA ASP A 921 -39.44 -25.58 -0.79
C ASP A 921 -40.79 -26.24 -1.11
N LEU A 922 -41.90 -25.68 -0.61
CA LEU A 922 -43.25 -26.12 -0.94
C LEU A 922 -43.58 -25.91 -2.43
N SER A 923 -43.15 -24.79 -3.01
CA SER A 923 -43.39 -24.49 -4.43
C SER A 923 -42.65 -25.45 -5.38
N ARG A 924 -41.47 -25.97 -4.98
CA ARG A 924 -40.76 -27.01 -5.75
C ARG A 924 -41.50 -28.35 -5.76
N ALA A 925 -42.36 -28.58 -4.76
CA ALA A 925 -43.26 -29.71 -4.71
C ALA A 925 -44.63 -29.40 -5.37
N ASP A 926 -44.76 -28.28 -6.11
CA ASP A 926 -45.99 -27.77 -6.69
C ASP A 926 -47.11 -27.48 -5.65
N ILE A 927 -46.73 -27.21 -4.39
CA ILE A 927 -47.66 -26.85 -3.31
C ILE A 927 -47.61 -25.33 -3.07
N SER A 928 -48.72 -24.64 -3.29
CA SER A 928 -48.86 -23.21 -3.01
C SER A 928 -49.75 -22.95 -1.79
N ILE A 929 -49.31 -22.08 -0.89
CA ILE A 929 -50.14 -21.59 0.23
C ILE A 929 -50.92 -20.35 -0.24
N LEU A 930 -52.26 -20.44 -0.19
CA LEU A 930 -53.14 -19.31 -0.53
C LEU A 930 -52.91 -18.14 0.46
N GLY A 931 -52.71 -16.94 -0.08
CA GLY A 931 -52.49 -15.72 0.72
C GLY A 931 -51.07 -15.54 1.27
N ALA A 932 -50.13 -16.45 0.98
CA ALA A 932 -48.76 -16.36 1.47
C ALA A 932 -47.97 -15.18 0.89
N GLU A 933 -48.18 -14.85 -0.37
CA GLU A 933 -47.57 -13.67 -1.01
C GLU A 933 -48.10 -12.36 -0.40
N GLU A 934 -49.38 -12.31 -0.06
CA GLU A 934 -49.99 -11.13 0.59
C GLU A 934 -49.51 -10.97 2.04
N ALA A 935 -49.35 -12.06 2.79
CA ALA A 935 -48.78 -12.04 4.13
C ALA A 935 -47.30 -11.59 4.12
N LEU A 936 -46.51 -12.12 3.19
CA LEU A 936 -45.12 -11.67 2.96
C LEU A 936 -45.06 -10.19 2.58
N ALA A 937 -45.92 -9.72 1.69
CA ALA A 937 -45.96 -8.31 1.30
C ALA A 937 -46.31 -7.39 2.49
N ARG A 938 -47.23 -7.80 3.37
CA ARG A 938 -47.54 -7.07 4.61
C ARG A 938 -46.37 -7.07 5.59
N ALA A 939 -45.68 -8.20 5.74
CA ALA A 939 -44.50 -8.31 6.58
C ALA A 939 -43.31 -7.49 6.04
N ASP A 940 -43.09 -7.47 4.72
CA ASP A 940 -42.08 -6.63 4.07
C ASP A 940 -42.42 -5.14 4.22
N ALA A 941 -43.68 -4.74 4.05
CA ALA A 941 -44.10 -3.36 4.29
C ALA A 941 -43.94 -2.92 5.77
N ALA A 942 -44.19 -3.83 6.72
CA ALA A 942 -43.94 -3.59 8.14
C ALA A 942 -42.43 -3.46 8.44
N PHE A 943 -41.60 -4.31 7.81
CA PHE A 943 -40.15 -4.27 7.90
C PHE A 943 -39.56 -2.97 7.31
N ASP A 944 -40.00 -2.58 6.12
CA ASP A 944 -39.55 -1.37 5.41
C ASP A 944 -39.98 -0.08 6.14
N SER A 945 -41.13 -0.11 6.81
CA SER A 945 -41.59 1.00 7.67
C SER A 945 -40.92 1.02 9.06
N GLY A 946 -40.03 0.06 9.35
CA GLY A 946 -39.28 -0.01 10.61
C GLY A 946 -40.11 -0.45 11.82
N ARG A 947 -41.29 -1.03 11.60
CA ARG A 947 -42.21 -1.56 12.62
C ARG A 947 -41.97 -3.06 12.77
N PHE A 948 -40.82 -3.43 13.31
CA PHE A 948 -40.37 -4.82 13.39
C PHE A 948 -41.27 -5.71 14.24
N ASP A 949 -41.96 -5.13 15.23
CA ASP A 949 -42.88 -5.86 16.11
C ASP A 949 -44.15 -6.35 15.38
N GLU A 950 -44.51 -5.73 14.26
CA GLU A 950 -45.68 -6.10 13.44
C GLU A 950 -45.38 -7.23 12.44
N VAL A 951 -44.11 -7.60 12.24
CA VAL A 951 -43.69 -8.66 11.30
C VAL A 951 -44.12 -10.05 11.80
N ALA A 952 -44.02 -10.29 13.10
CA ALA A 952 -44.42 -11.54 13.73
C ALA A 952 -45.92 -11.88 13.53
N PRO A 953 -46.87 -11.00 13.91
CA PRO A 953 -48.30 -11.28 13.73
C PRO A 953 -48.74 -11.30 12.25
N ALA A 954 -47.98 -10.68 11.34
CA ALA A 954 -48.31 -10.70 9.91
C ALA A 954 -48.02 -12.06 9.23
N LEU A 955 -47.13 -12.87 9.81
CA LEU A 955 -46.67 -14.15 9.24
C LEU A 955 -47.17 -15.39 9.98
N GLU A 956 -47.78 -15.23 11.16
CA GLU A 956 -48.16 -16.33 12.06
C GLU A 956 -49.04 -17.39 11.38
N ASP A 957 -50.15 -16.98 10.74
CA ASP A 957 -51.06 -17.89 10.03
C ASP A 957 -50.34 -18.65 8.89
N THR A 958 -49.43 -17.98 8.19
CA THR A 958 -48.66 -18.60 7.09
C THR A 958 -47.57 -19.54 7.59
N GLU A 959 -46.95 -19.25 8.73
CA GLU A 959 -45.99 -20.13 9.39
C GLU A 959 -46.67 -21.42 9.86
N GLU A 960 -47.87 -21.33 10.43
CA GLU A 960 -48.65 -22.50 10.87
C GLU A 960 -49.06 -23.40 9.69
N MET A 961 -49.60 -22.80 8.61
CA MET A 961 -49.96 -23.55 7.40
C MET A 961 -48.73 -24.17 6.70
N ALA A 962 -47.61 -23.46 6.62
CA ALA A 962 -46.36 -23.99 6.07
C ALA A 962 -45.81 -25.15 6.91
N GLY A 963 -45.91 -25.08 8.23
CA GLY A 963 -45.53 -26.15 9.15
C GLY A 963 -46.36 -27.42 8.96
N ALA A 964 -47.68 -27.27 8.84
CA ALA A 964 -48.58 -28.39 8.59
C ALA A 964 -48.29 -29.09 7.24
N LEU A 965 -48.08 -28.33 6.17
CA LEU A 965 -47.73 -28.87 4.85
C LEU A 965 -46.36 -29.54 4.81
N SER A 966 -45.37 -28.99 5.52
CA SER A 966 -44.04 -29.59 5.64
C SER A 966 -44.09 -30.95 6.35
N THR A 967 -44.94 -31.08 7.38
CA THR A 967 -45.20 -32.35 8.08
C THR A 967 -45.86 -33.38 7.14
N GLY A 968 -46.77 -32.93 6.27
CA GLY A 968 -47.37 -33.77 5.23
C GLY A 968 -46.36 -34.28 4.19
N LEU A 969 -45.42 -33.42 3.76
CA LEU A 969 -44.33 -33.79 2.85
C LEU A 969 -43.36 -34.80 3.49
N GLU A 970 -43.09 -34.66 4.79
CA GLU A 970 -42.26 -35.62 5.54
C GLU A 970 -42.89 -37.02 5.53
N SER A 971 -44.20 -37.12 5.77
CA SER A 971 -44.92 -38.39 5.69
C SER A 971 -44.84 -38.99 4.29
N ALA A 972 -45.09 -38.17 3.25
CA ALA A 972 -45.05 -38.62 1.86
C ALA A 972 -43.65 -39.10 1.43
N ALA A 973 -42.59 -38.39 1.83
CA ALA A 973 -41.21 -38.77 1.56
C ALA A 973 -40.84 -40.11 2.23
N ASN A 974 -41.24 -40.32 3.49
CA ASN A 974 -41.01 -41.58 4.20
C ASN A 974 -41.73 -42.77 3.54
N ASP A 975 -42.99 -42.57 3.14
CA ASP A 975 -43.77 -43.62 2.44
C ASP A 975 -43.14 -43.99 1.10
N LEU A 976 -42.65 -43.00 0.35
CA LEU A 976 -41.99 -43.20 -0.95
C LEU A 976 -40.64 -43.91 -0.81
N VAL A 977 -39.79 -43.52 0.13
CA VAL A 977 -38.52 -44.21 0.41
C VAL A 977 -38.77 -45.68 0.80
N THR A 978 -39.78 -45.92 1.65
CA THR A 978 -40.20 -47.29 2.02
C THR A 978 -40.69 -48.09 0.82
N SER A 979 -41.37 -47.46 -0.15
CA SER A 979 -41.81 -48.12 -1.38
C SER A 979 -40.62 -48.50 -2.28
N VAL A 980 -39.60 -47.64 -2.39
CA VAL A 980 -38.38 -47.87 -3.19
C VAL A 980 -37.56 -49.01 -2.60
N GLU A 981 -37.46 -49.07 -1.26
CA GLU A 981 -36.81 -50.17 -0.55
C GLU A 981 -37.40 -51.53 -0.92
N ARG A 982 -38.74 -51.63 -1.00
CA ARG A 982 -39.41 -52.87 -1.43
C ARG A 982 -39.09 -53.23 -2.88
N VAL A 983 -39.01 -52.24 -3.78
CA VAL A 983 -38.66 -52.46 -5.19
C VAL A 983 -37.21 -52.93 -5.33
N MET A 984 -36.29 -52.35 -4.57
CA MET A 984 -34.88 -52.76 -4.53
C MET A 984 -34.74 -54.19 -4.00
N GLU A 985 -35.46 -54.54 -2.93
CA GLU A 985 -35.42 -55.89 -2.37
C GLU A 985 -35.99 -56.93 -3.36
N LYS A 986 -37.06 -56.59 -4.06
CA LYS A 986 -37.60 -57.44 -5.15
C LYS A 986 -36.57 -57.64 -6.27
N ASN A 987 -35.82 -56.61 -6.65
CA ASN A 987 -34.75 -56.73 -7.66
C ASN A 987 -33.57 -57.60 -7.16
N ARG A 988 -33.16 -57.46 -5.90
CA ARG A 988 -32.16 -58.35 -5.28
C ARG A 988 -32.60 -59.81 -5.33
N SER A 989 -33.85 -60.10 -4.99
CA SER A 989 -34.41 -61.45 -5.03
C SER A 989 -34.41 -62.08 -6.44
N SER A 990 -34.41 -61.25 -7.49
CA SER A 990 -34.31 -61.68 -8.90
C SER A 990 -32.87 -61.86 -9.41
N GLY A 991 -31.88 -61.79 -8.51
CA GLY A 991 -30.45 -61.90 -8.84
C GLY A 991 -29.93 -60.70 -9.63
N MET A 992 -30.44 -59.50 -9.36
CA MET A 992 -29.95 -58.25 -9.89
C MET A 992 -29.27 -57.47 -8.77
N ASP A 993 -28.02 -57.07 -8.98
CA ASP A 993 -27.32 -56.22 -8.02
C ASP A 993 -27.73 -54.75 -8.23
N PRO A 994 -28.39 -54.11 -7.25
CA PRO A 994 -28.82 -52.72 -7.35
C PRO A 994 -27.67 -51.70 -7.36
N GLY A 995 -26.44 -52.08 -7.03
CA GLY A 995 -25.25 -51.24 -7.20
C GLY A 995 -25.38 -49.84 -6.56
N ARG A 996 -25.24 -48.78 -7.38
CA ARG A 996 -25.26 -47.38 -6.91
C ARG A 996 -26.63 -46.93 -6.36
N ALA A 997 -27.72 -47.63 -6.65
CA ALA A 997 -29.04 -47.31 -6.12
C ALA A 997 -29.09 -47.34 -4.58
N ASP A 998 -28.29 -48.19 -3.92
CA ASP A 998 -28.23 -48.27 -2.45
C ASP A 998 -27.66 -47.00 -1.82
N SER A 999 -26.63 -46.44 -2.44
CA SER A 999 -26.07 -45.16 -2.00
C SER A 999 -27.07 -44.01 -2.16
N VAL A 1000 -27.86 -44.02 -3.25
CA VAL A 1000 -28.87 -42.99 -3.50
C VAL A 1000 -30.06 -43.13 -2.54
N LEU A 1001 -30.43 -44.36 -2.18
CA LEU A 1001 -31.44 -44.63 -1.16
C LEU A 1001 -30.99 -44.13 0.22
N GLN A 1002 -29.71 -44.31 0.56
CA GLN A 1002 -29.14 -43.79 1.79
C GLN A 1002 -29.15 -42.25 1.81
N ASN A 1003 -28.80 -41.61 0.68
CA ASN A 1003 -28.91 -40.17 0.52
C ASN A 1003 -30.37 -39.67 0.64
N ALA A 1004 -31.35 -40.45 0.15
CA ALA A 1004 -32.76 -40.12 0.33
C ALA A 1004 -33.17 -40.17 1.82
N ARG A 1005 -32.68 -41.15 2.58
CA ARG A 1005 -32.90 -41.21 4.05
C ARG A 1005 -32.22 -40.06 4.79
N GLU A 1006 -31.03 -39.65 4.36
CA GLU A 1006 -30.33 -38.49 4.91
C GLU A 1006 -31.05 -37.17 4.57
N ALA A 1007 -31.55 -37.03 3.35
CA ALA A 1007 -32.36 -35.88 2.95
C ALA A 1007 -33.63 -35.74 3.81
N ILE A 1008 -34.29 -36.85 4.17
CA ILE A 1008 -35.41 -36.83 5.12
C ILE A 1008 -34.97 -36.35 6.51
N LYS A 1009 -33.85 -36.87 7.04
CA LYS A 1009 -33.30 -36.42 8.35
C LYS A 1009 -32.98 -34.93 8.35
N ASP A 1010 -32.51 -34.41 7.23
CA ASP A 1010 -32.18 -32.99 7.03
C ASP A 1010 -33.40 -32.12 6.72
N ARG A 1011 -34.62 -32.67 6.76
CA ARG A 1011 -35.89 -32.01 6.40
C ARG A 1011 -35.95 -31.51 4.94
N ARG A 1012 -35.18 -32.12 4.04
CA ARG A 1012 -35.18 -31.88 2.59
C ARG A 1012 -36.09 -32.88 1.89
N PHE A 1013 -37.38 -32.79 2.18
CA PHE A 1013 -38.37 -33.80 1.78
C PHE A 1013 -38.57 -33.87 0.26
N VAL A 1014 -38.46 -32.75 -0.47
CA VAL A 1014 -38.59 -32.73 -1.93
C VAL A 1014 -37.42 -33.46 -2.61
N GLU A 1015 -36.19 -33.23 -2.15
CA GLU A 1015 -35.01 -33.94 -2.66
C GLU A 1015 -35.13 -35.46 -2.38
N ALA A 1016 -35.63 -35.84 -1.21
CA ALA A 1016 -35.93 -37.24 -0.88
C ALA A 1016 -36.92 -37.90 -1.86
N ILE A 1017 -37.94 -37.14 -2.32
CA ILE A 1017 -38.92 -37.60 -3.30
C ILE A 1017 -38.29 -37.70 -4.70
N GLU A 1018 -37.42 -36.78 -5.09
CA GLU A 1018 -36.73 -36.82 -6.40
C GLU A 1018 -35.77 -38.01 -6.51
N TYR A 1019 -35.09 -38.39 -5.42
CA TYR A 1019 -34.20 -39.55 -5.41
C TYR A 1019 -34.90 -40.86 -5.78
N LYS A 1020 -36.22 -40.98 -5.58
CA LYS A 1020 -36.99 -42.14 -6.06
C LYS A 1020 -36.83 -42.33 -7.56
N LYS A 1021 -37.02 -41.28 -8.36
CA LYS A 1021 -36.94 -41.36 -9.81
C LYS A 1021 -35.53 -41.74 -10.27
N VAL A 1022 -34.51 -41.17 -9.62
CA VAL A 1022 -33.11 -41.51 -9.88
C VAL A 1022 -32.83 -42.98 -9.57
N ILE A 1023 -33.38 -43.52 -8.48
CA ILE A 1023 -33.24 -44.93 -8.14
C ILE A 1023 -33.96 -45.81 -9.16
N GLU A 1024 -35.17 -45.43 -9.58
CA GLU A 1024 -35.92 -46.14 -10.63
C GLU A 1024 -35.14 -46.17 -11.97
N ASP A 1025 -34.55 -45.05 -12.38
CA ASP A 1025 -33.74 -44.94 -13.61
C ASP A 1025 -32.48 -45.83 -13.53
N ILE A 1026 -31.76 -45.81 -12.39
CA ILE A 1026 -30.57 -46.66 -12.18
C ILE A 1026 -30.95 -48.14 -12.25
N LEU A 1027 -32.08 -48.53 -11.65
CA LEU A 1027 -32.57 -49.90 -11.68
C LEU A 1027 -33.05 -50.32 -13.08
N GLU A 1028 -33.64 -49.40 -13.85
CA GLU A 1028 -34.02 -49.65 -15.25
C GLU A 1028 -32.79 -49.81 -16.16
N ASP A 1029 -31.76 -49.00 -15.97
CA ASP A 1029 -30.50 -49.13 -16.70
C ASP A 1029 -29.77 -50.44 -16.34
N ALA A 1030 -29.77 -50.84 -15.07
CA ALA A 1030 -29.22 -52.13 -14.64
C ALA A 1030 -29.97 -53.31 -15.28
N ARG A 1031 -31.30 -53.20 -15.45
CA ARG A 1031 -32.11 -54.16 -16.22
C ARG A 1031 -31.69 -54.22 -17.68
N ARG A 1032 -31.62 -53.07 -18.35
CA ARG A 1032 -31.20 -52.98 -19.76
C ARG A 1032 -29.81 -53.57 -20.00
N GLN A 1033 -28.86 -53.34 -19.08
CA GLN A 1033 -27.51 -53.92 -19.19
C GLN A 1033 -27.49 -55.44 -19.02
N LYS A 1034 -28.28 -55.99 -18.08
CA LYS A 1034 -28.41 -57.44 -17.89
C LYS A 1034 -29.01 -58.11 -19.13
N ASP A 1035 -30.05 -57.52 -19.71
CA ASP A 1035 -30.68 -58.01 -20.93
C ASP A 1035 -29.75 -57.89 -22.15
N SER A 1036 -29.02 -56.78 -22.30
CA SER A 1036 -28.02 -56.58 -23.36
C SER A 1036 -26.88 -57.59 -23.29
N ARG A 1037 -26.40 -57.93 -22.08
CA ARG A 1037 -25.39 -58.99 -21.89
C ARG A 1037 -25.94 -60.35 -22.32
N ARG A 1038 -27.13 -60.71 -21.85
CA ARG A 1038 -27.79 -61.98 -22.25
C ARG A 1038 -27.93 -62.10 -23.78
N ILE A 1039 -28.33 -61.03 -24.46
CA ILE A 1039 -28.49 -61.02 -25.91
C ILE A 1039 -27.14 -61.15 -26.63
N ARG A 1040 -26.09 -60.45 -26.16
CA ARG A 1040 -24.74 -60.57 -26.72
C ARG A 1040 -24.14 -61.95 -26.53
N ASP A 1041 -24.33 -62.56 -25.37
CA ASP A 1041 -23.87 -63.92 -25.10
C ASP A 1041 -24.54 -64.93 -26.04
N ASN A 1042 -25.86 -64.79 -26.26
CA ASN A 1042 -26.61 -65.63 -27.21
C ASN A 1042 -26.11 -65.46 -28.66
N LEU A 1043 -25.84 -64.23 -29.11
CA LEU A 1043 -25.30 -64.00 -30.46
C LEU A 1043 -23.86 -64.52 -30.61
N ALA A 1044 -23.03 -64.42 -29.57
CA ALA A 1044 -21.68 -64.97 -29.56
C ALA A 1044 -21.70 -66.50 -29.67
N GLU A 1045 -22.64 -67.18 -28.99
CA GLU A 1045 -22.84 -68.62 -29.13
C GLU A 1045 -23.25 -69.00 -30.57
N LEU A 1046 -24.18 -68.25 -31.16
CA LEU A 1046 -24.59 -68.47 -32.55
C LEU A 1046 -23.46 -68.23 -33.55
N ARG A 1047 -22.60 -67.23 -33.31
CA ARG A 1047 -21.40 -66.97 -34.11
C ARG A 1047 -20.42 -68.13 -34.06
N ALA A 1048 -20.14 -68.65 -32.87
CA ALA A 1048 -19.25 -69.80 -32.71
C ALA A 1048 -19.79 -71.05 -33.43
N LYS A 1049 -21.10 -71.31 -33.32
CA LYS A 1049 -21.78 -72.38 -34.08
C LYS A 1049 -21.66 -72.18 -35.59
N LEU A 1050 -21.87 -70.97 -36.08
CA LEU A 1050 -21.78 -70.63 -37.50
C LEU A 1050 -20.35 -70.83 -38.04
N GLU A 1051 -19.33 -70.33 -37.34
CA GLU A 1051 -17.92 -70.48 -37.73
C GLU A 1051 -17.47 -71.95 -37.73
N ALA A 1052 -17.93 -72.75 -36.77
CA ALA A 1052 -17.64 -74.19 -36.73
C ALA A 1052 -18.19 -74.91 -37.97
N HIS A 1053 -19.45 -74.67 -38.33
CA HIS A 1053 -20.06 -75.28 -39.51
C HIS A 1053 -19.50 -74.72 -40.84
N ALA A 1054 -19.06 -73.46 -40.87
CA ALA A 1054 -18.37 -72.88 -42.01
C ALA A 1054 -17.03 -73.59 -42.29
N LYS A 1055 -16.23 -73.88 -41.25
CA LYS A 1055 -14.97 -74.62 -41.37
C LYS A 1055 -15.16 -76.04 -41.89
N LEU A 1056 -16.29 -76.66 -41.60
CA LEU A 1056 -16.68 -77.98 -42.11
C LEU A 1056 -17.19 -77.94 -43.56
N GLY A 1057 -17.35 -76.75 -44.16
CA GLY A 1057 -17.72 -76.58 -45.56
C GLY A 1057 -19.22 -76.38 -45.82
N ALA A 1058 -20.01 -76.06 -44.79
CA ALA A 1058 -21.44 -75.71 -44.95
C ALA A 1058 -21.61 -74.29 -45.54
N ASP A 1059 -22.60 -74.10 -46.40
CA ASP A 1059 -22.91 -72.79 -46.98
C ASP A 1059 -23.69 -71.91 -45.99
N VAL A 1060 -22.97 -71.14 -45.19
CA VAL A 1060 -23.50 -70.31 -44.09
C VAL A 1060 -23.75 -68.85 -44.47
N ARG A 1061 -23.73 -68.49 -45.76
CA ARG A 1061 -23.80 -67.07 -46.20
C ARG A 1061 -25.03 -66.34 -45.66
N MET A 1062 -26.21 -66.95 -45.81
CA MET A 1062 -27.47 -66.31 -45.38
C MET A 1062 -27.55 -66.18 -43.85
N ALA A 1063 -27.07 -67.16 -43.11
CA ALA A 1063 -26.97 -67.09 -41.65
C ALA A 1063 -25.96 -66.01 -41.21
N SER A 1064 -24.84 -65.83 -41.95
CA SER A 1064 -23.82 -64.82 -41.63
C SER A 1064 -24.32 -63.39 -41.87
N GLU A 1065 -25.14 -63.18 -42.89
CA GLU A 1065 -25.79 -61.88 -43.15
C GLU A 1065 -26.83 -61.54 -42.08
N LEU A 1066 -27.63 -62.52 -41.64
CA LEU A 1066 -28.60 -62.34 -40.56
C LEU A 1066 -27.90 -62.05 -39.23
N LEU A 1067 -26.79 -62.74 -38.95
CA LEU A 1067 -25.96 -62.49 -37.76
C LEU A 1067 -25.36 -61.09 -37.78
N ALA A 1068 -24.78 -60.65 -38.91
CA ALA A 1068 -24.23 -59.30 -39.04
C ALA A 1068 -25.30 -58.21 -38.85
N ARG A 1069 -26.54 -58.44 -39.31
CA ARG A 1069 -27.66 -57.52 -39.07
C ARG A 1069 -28.11 -57.51 -37.61
N ALA A 1070 -28.14 -58.67 -36.96
CA ALA A 1070 -28.44 -58.76 -35.53
C ALA A 1070 -27.38 -58.08 -34.67
N GLU A 1071 -26.09 -58.27 -34.99
CA GLU A 1071 -24.96 -57.58 -34.34
C GLU A 1071 -25.06 -56.06 -34.55
N ALA A 1072 -25.37 -55.59 -35.77
CA ALA A 1072 -25.56 -54.16 -36.04
C ALA A 1072 -26.74 -53.53 -35.27
N LEU A 1073 -27.85 -54.26 -35.07
CA LEU A 1073 -28.97 -53.80 -34.26
C LEU A 1073 -28.61 -53.71 -32.77
N VAL A 1074 -27.82 -54.67 -32.27
CA VAL A 1074 -27.29 -54.64 -30.90
C VAL A 1074 -26.33 -53.47 -30.71
N ASP A 1075 -25.45 -53.21 -31.67
CA ASP A 1075 -24.53 -52.07 -31.64
C ASP A 1075 -25.26 -50.71 -31.74
N ALA A 1076 -26.41 -50.68 -32.43
CA ALA A 1076 -27.30 -49.52 -32.47
C ALA A 1076 -28.18 -49.36 -31.20
N GLY A 1077 -28.19 -50.36 -30.31
CA GLY A 1077 -29.00 -50.36 -29.09
C GLY A 1077 -30.47 -50.73 -29.28
N GLU A 1078 -30.85 -51.27 -30.45
CA GLU A 1078 -32.22 -51.66 -30.80
C GLU A 1078 -32.45 -53.15 -30.51
N TYR A 1079 -32.87 -53.47 -29.28
CA TYR A 1079 -32.96 -54.86 -28.79
C TYR A 1079 -34.27 -55.59 -29.08
N ALA A 1080 -35.32 -54.88 -29.49
CA ALA A 1080 -36.68 -55.44 -29.59
C ALA A 1080 -36.80 -56.59 -30.60
N ASP A 1081 -36.05 -56.52 -31.70
CA ASP A 1081 -36.13 -57.49 -32.79
C ASP A 1081 -35.01 -58.54 -32.77
N VAL A 1082 -34.00 -58.38 -31.90
CA VAL A 1082 -32.77 -59.19 -31.89
C VAL A 1082 -33.03 -60.64 -31.53
N ASP A 1083 -33.93 -60.93 -30.57
CA ASP A 1083 -34.31 -62.31 -30.24
C ASP A 1083 -35.00 -63.01 -31.44
N GLY A 1084 -35.75 -62.26 -32.24
CA GLY A 1084 -36.36 -62.75 -33.48
C GLY A 1084 -35.31 -63.09 -34.54
N TYR A 1085 -34.28 -62.26 -34.67
CA TYR A 1085 -33.14 -62.54 -35.55
C TYR A 1085 -32.29 -63.72 -35.04
N ALA A 1086 -32.02 -63.80 -33.73
CA ALA A 1086 -31.26 -64.90 -33.13
C ALA A 1086 -31.90 -66.26 -33.42
N LYS A 1087 -33.23 -66.37 -33.30
CA LYS A 1087 -33.95 -67.59 -33.66
C LYS A 1087 -33.82 -67.93 -35.16
N ARG A 1088 -34.00 -66.93 -36.04
CA ARG A 1088 -33.86 -67.12 -37.50
C ARG A 1088 -32.44 -67.52 -37.90
N ILE A 1089 -31.42 -66.98 -37.24
CA ILE A 1089 -30.01 -67.34 -37.45
C ILE A 1089 -29.79 -68.81 -37.09
N SER A 1090 -30.28 -69.25 -35.92
CA SER A 1090 -30.20 -70.65 -35.51
C SER A 1090 -30.85 -71.59 -36.52
N ASP A 1091 -32.08 -71.27 -36.96
CA ASP A 1091 -32.82 -72.08 -37.93
C ASP A 1091 -32.08 -72.19 -39.27
N GLU A 1092 -31.43 -71.10 -39.72
CA GLU A 1092 -30.67 -71.06 -40.98
C GLU A 1092 -29.32 -71.80 -40.88
N ILE A 1093 -28.63 -71.74 -39.74
CA ILE A 1093 -27.44 -72.55 -39.47
C ILE A 1093 -27.80 -74.04 -39.55
N ASP A 1094 -28.90 -74.45 -38.91
CA ASP A 1094 -29.36 -75.84 -38.94
C ASP A 1094 -29.76 -76.28 -40.36
N ALA A 1095 -30.38 -75.39 -41.16
CA ALA A 1095 -30.70 -75.67 -42.55
C ALA A 1095 -29.45 -75.81 -43.43
N ALA A 1096 -28.46 -74.93 -43.26
CA ALA A 1096 -27.19 -74.98 -43.98
C ALA A 1096 -26.41 -76.27 -43.65
N ARG A 1097 -26.40 -76.66 -42.37
CA ARG A 1097 -25.81 -77.91 -41.89
C ARG A 1097 -26.45 -79.14 -42.54
N ARG A 1098 -27.79 -79.24 -42.51
CA ARG A 1098 -28.51 -80.37 -43.13
C ARG A 1098 -28.24 -80.48 -44.63
N LYS A 1099 -28.20 -79.35 -45.35
CA LYS A 1099 -27.85 -79.34 -46.79
C LYS A 1099 -26.41 -79.78 -47.05
N HIS A 1100 -25.47 -79.37 -46.20
CA HIS A 1100 -24.08 -79.80 -46.31
C HIS A 1100 -23.94 -81.31 -46.09
N LEU A 1101 -24.57 -81.85 -45.04
CA LEU A 1101 -24.59 -83.30 -44.79
C LEU A 1101 -25.15 -84.10 -45.96
N ALA A 1102 -26.28 -83.65 -46.53
CA ALA A 1102 -26.86 -84.28 -47.72
C ALA A 1102 -25.90 -84.26 -48.93
N SER A 1103 -25.21 -83.14 -49.17
CA SER A 1103 -24.19 -83.02 -50.22
C SER A 1103 -23.01 -83.97 -49.99
N VAL A 1104 -22.53 -84.11 -48.74
CA VAL A 1104 -21.47 -85.08 -48.41
C VAL A 1104 -21.95 -86.51 -48.69
N VAL A 1105 -23.18 -86.85 -48.33
CA VAL A 1105 -23.78 -88.15 -48.65
C VAL A 1105 -23.86 -88.40 -50.16
N ASP A 1106 -24.24 -87.38 -50.95
CA ASP A 1106 -24.29 -87.49 -52.41
C ASP A 1106 -22.90 -87.75 -53.02
N THR A 1107 -21.81 -87.24 -52.41
CA THR A 1107 -20.44 -87.56 -52.85
C THR A 1107 -20.01 -89.00 -52.61
N LEU A 1108 -20.76 -89.80 -51.82
CA LEU A 1108 -20.54 -91.25 -51.79
C LEU A 1108 -21.05 -91.94 -53.07
N GLY A 1109 -21.96 -91.33 -53.84
CA GLY A 1109 -22.51 -91.91 -55.07
C GLY A 1109 -21.45 -92.34 -56.09
N PRO A 1110 -20.54 -91.44 -56.52
CA PRO A 1110 -19.44 -91.78 -57.42
C PRO A 1110 -18.47 -92.82 -56.84
N LEU A 1111 -18.24 -92.79 -55.52
CA LEU A 1111 -17.39 -93.76 -54.82
C LEU A 1111 -18.04 -95.16 -54.81
N ILE A 1112 -19.35 -95.22 -54.66
CA ILE A 1112 -20.13 -96.46 -54.75
C ILE A 1112 -20.10 -96.99 -56.20
N GLU A 1113 -20.27 -96.13 -57.21
CA GLU A 1113 -20.15 -96.52 -58.63
C GLU A 1113 -18.74 -97.04 -58.97
N ASP A 1114 -17.70 -96.39 -58.49
CA ASP A 1114 -16.31 -96.87 -58.57
C ASP A 1114 -16.16 -98.25 -57.91
N GLY A 1115 -16.77 -98.46 -56.73
CA GLY A 1115 -16.75 -99.74 -56.02
C GLY A 1115 -17.42 -100.87 -56.77
N LEU A 1116 -18.56 -100.59 -57.41
CA LEU A 1116 -19.26 -101.53 -58.29
C LEU A 1116 -18.39 -101.90 -59.50
N SER A 1117 -17.67 -100.94 -60.07
CA SER A 1117 -16.76 -101.18 -61.21
C SER A 1117 -15.55 -102.05 -60.85
N LEU A 1118 -15.14 -102.05 -59.58
CA LEU A 1118 -14.02 -102.84 -59.03
C LEU A 1118 -14.46 -104.22 -58.50
N GLY A 1119 -15.75 -104.56 -58.62
CA GLY A 1119 -16.28 -105.88 -58.26
C GLY A 1119 -16.68 -106.06 -56.80
N LEU A 1120 -16.83 -104.97 -56.02
CA LEU A 1120 -17.38 -105.05 -54.65
C LEU A 1120 -18.89 -105.42 -54.69
N PRO A 1121 -19.40 -106.15 -53.68
CA PRO A 1121 -20.78 -106.60 -53.67
C PRO A 1121 -21.75 -105.41 -53.49
N PRO A 1122 -22.83 -105.32 -54.31
CA PRO A 1122 -23.73 -104.17 -54.32
C PRO A 1122 -24.45 -103.96 -52.98
N LYS A 1123 -24.75 -105.04 -52.24
CA LYS A 1123 -25.41 -104.95 -50.93
C LYS A 1123 -24.57 -104.20 -49.89
N GLU A 1124 -23.25 -104.43 -49.86
CA GLU A 1124 -22.35 -103.77 -48.90
C GLU A 1124 -22.26 -102.26 -49.19
N LEU A 1125 -22.20 -101.88 -50.48
CA LEU A 1125 -22.16 -100.47 -50.89
C LEU A 1125 -23.49 -99.74 -50.65
N ASP A 1126 -24.62 -100.43 -50.85
CA ASP A 1126 -25.93 -99.89 -50.48
C ASP A 1126 -26.07 -99.72 -48.95
N GLU A 1127 -25.49 -100.60 -48.14
CA GLU A 1127 -25.44 -100.45 -46.67
C GLU A 1127 -24.65 -99.20 -46.26
N TYR A 1128 -23.48 -98.93 -46.85
CA TYR A 1128 -22.74 -97.68 -46.61
C TYR A 1128 -23.55 -96.44 -46.99
N ARG A 1129 -24.30 -96.50 -48.11
CA ARG A 1129 -25.18 -95.39 -48.52
C ARG A 1129 -26.31 -95.17 -47.54
N THR A 1130 -26.95 -96.26 -47.11
CA THR A 1130 -28.13 -96.21 -46.23
C THR A 1130 -27.73 -95.72 -44.83
N HIS A 1131 -26.63 -96.24 -44.27
CA HIS A 1131 -26.12 -95.77 -42.98
C HIS A 1131 -25.61 -94.32 -43.04
N ALA A 1132 -24.98 -93.90 -44.14
CA ALA A 1132 -24.58 -92.49 -44.30
C ALA A 1132 -25.81 -91.56 -44.42
N GLN A 1133 -26.89 -92.01 -45.06
CA GLN A 1133 -28.17 -91.29 -45.11
C GLN A 1133 -28.86 -91.23 -43.74
N GLU A 1134 -28.85 -92.33 -42.99
CA GLU A 1134 -29.40 -92.40 -41.64
C GLU A 1134 -28.60 -91.50 -40.68
N ALA A 1135 -27.28 -91.56 -40.72
CA ALA A 1135 -26.40 -90.69 -39.92
C ALA A 1135 -26.58 -89.20 -40.27
N ALA A 1136 -26.73 -88.87 -41.57
CA ALA A 1136 -27.06 -87.50 -41.98
C ALA A 1136 -28.44 -87.05 -41.51
N SER A 1137 -29.43 -87.95 -41.46
CA SER A 1137 -30.77 -87.65 -40.95
C SER A 1137 -30.81 -87.53 -39.42
N ALA A 1138 -29.91 -88.22 -38.72
CA ALA A 1138 -29.68 -88.14 -37.28
C ALA A 1138 -28.77 -86.96 -36.87
N ASP A 1139 -28.32 -86.18 -37.85
CA ASP A 1139 -27.45 -85.01 -37.68
C ASP A 1139 -26.05 -85.32 -37.12
N ASP A 1140 -25.55 -86.54 -37.33
CA ASP A 1140 -24.22 -86.97 -36.87
C ASP A 1140 -23.16 -86.77 -37.95
N ILE A 1141 -22.50 -85.60 -37.91
CA ILE A 1141 -21.50 -85.19 -38.92
C ILE A 1141 -20.27 -86.09 -38.87
N GLU A 1142 -19.81 -86.48 -37.69
CA GLU A 1142 -18.60 -87.29 -37.54
C GLU A 1142 -18.81 -88.68 -38.16
N GLU A 1143 -19.98 -89.26 -37.91
CA GLU A 1143 -20.33 -90.58 -38.45
C GLU A 1143 -20.45 -90.57 -39.99
N VAL A 1144 -21.01 -89.50 -40.58
CA VAL A 1144 -21.09 -89.37 -42.05
C VAL A 1144 -19.71 -89.27 -42.70
N TYR A 1145 -18.79 -88.48 -42.12
CA TYR A 1145 -17.42 -88.38 -42.63
C TYR A 1145 -16.60 -89.65 -42.40
N ARG A 1146 -16.84 -90.36 -41.28
CA ARG A 1146 -16.23 -91.66 -41.00
C ARG A 1146 -16.66 -92.71 -42.02
N LEU A 1147 -17.97 -92.88 -42.25
CA LEU A 1147 -18.50 -93.81 -43.25
C LEU A 1147 -18.00 -93.52 -44.66
N LYS A 1148 -17.81 -92.25 -45.01
CA LYS A 1148 -17.17 -91.84 -46.27
C LYS A 1148 -15.69 -92.23 -46.32
N GLY A 1149 -14.94 -91.99 -45.25
CA GLY A 1149 -13.52 -92.37 -45.13
C GLY A 1149 -13.33 -93.88 -45.22
N ASP A 1150 -14.11 -94.65 -44.48
CA ASP A 1150 -14.11 -96.11 -44.48
C ASP A 1150 -14.40 -96.67 -45.88
N LEU A 1151 -15.37 -96.09 -46.59
CA LEU A 1151 -15.66 -96.46 -47.98
C LEU A 1151 -14.48 -96.15 -48.91
N GLN A 1152 -13.83 -94.99 -48.77
CA GLN A 1152 -12.67 -94.62 -49.58
C GLN A 1152 -11.48 -95.56 -49.34
N GLU A 1153 -11.22 -95.92 -48.08
CA GLU A 1153 -10.18 -96.87 -47.72
C GLU A 1153 -10.49 -98.26 -48.30
N ARG A 1154 -11.76 -98.68 -48.23
CA ARG A 1154 -12.21 -99.95 -48.81
C ARG A 1154 -12.06 -100.01 -50.33
N LEU A 1155 -12.31 -98.90 -51.02
CA LEU A 1155 -12.08 -98.76 -52.46
C LEU A 1155 -10.58 -98.83 -52.80
N LEU A 1156 -9.72 -98.23 -51.99
CA LEU A 1156 -8.26 -98.29 -52.18
C LEU A 1156 -7.72 -99.72 -51.97
N GLU A 1157 -8.27 -100.47 -51.02
CA GLU A 1157 -7.94 -101.89 -50.83
C GLU A 1157 -8.39 -102.75 -52.02
N ALA A 1158 -9.58 -102.48 -52.56
CA ALA A 1158 -10.09 -103.18 -53.75
C ALA A 1158 -9.28 -102.87 -55.01
N LYS A 1159 -8.76 -101.64 -55.18
CA LYS A 1159 -7.87 -101.24 -56.30
C LYS A 1159 -6.47 -101.88 -56.23
N ARG A 1160 -6.04 -102.39 -55.07
CA ARG A 1160 -4.72 -103.02 -54.85
C ARG A 1160 -4.71 -104.54 -55.06
N LYS A 1161 -5.88 -105.16 -55.17
CA LYS A 1161 -6.06 -106.58 -55.52
C LYS A 1161 -6.40 -106.71 -57.00
#